data_AF-A0A933Y0S0-F1
#
_entry.id   AF-A0A933Y0S0-F1
#
_cell.length_a   1.000
_cell.length_b   1.000
_cell.length_c   1.000
_cell.angle_alpha   90.00
_cell.angle_beta   90.00
_cell.angle_gamma   90.00
#
_symmetry.space_group_name_H-M   'P 1'
#
loop_
_entity.id
_entity.type
_entity.pdbx_description
1 polymer ?
#
loop_
_entity_poly.entity_id
_entity_poly.type
_entity_poly.pdbx_seq_one_letter_code
_entity_poly.pdbx_strand_id
1 'polypeptide(L)'
;MSPNLRRLALVAFAALALAFAWQSLNAAEPFGRDRAVLAALRERSLGDALPERGTLAPVIDPEGGHPLAVLSTTASVTTFGVADAAGVGDVAETTGATGATGERTADALLFGRVENLLWYLLASFALARFLRRFFLPWTGSEQAEAAGWAAALFFALSPLSYPLVASLASRGEVLSLALGNAAAAIFLGGRQDYSVRRQGLALALAVGAGLASDLAFLLPAVLAVAEYVSARRQRPRAVRLRTTATTLVVFGAAVSLSLVVRAASDAPWVLPRAWNELVDALGDGRWSAVCVGTLEKLGLVVLPINAWALGLFGQGVAGVLLLVAIQPGLLAARTAPRLWSFLLGLITGIFALALCFAPFESVSSHDLSNSGALVLPAMVLCAALGAGATALSGTRRWLVPLVFAVGSAFLAHFNAVPWVRASHALSWLAGSVAEARASHGAGTQVIVLDPPRATLGVDVVAGALGVLGVFDGGGPNAKPVLGLAREALALYAHGEACRERARDGLVLLVPSAPAEGVDPTFAAFESRTAVALRLGRQDGAASKSRRWFNDGRSPSLDLATLEHLALVVRAKPDADTSRPPRVGWRAGDESTHELIGVWWRRGGEPTAVFDLASSLEWLASEHVARVWSAEGWAVTSEAELSAVLPPIAGANAPTVDGDDWVFAPEAAQLAPEDLPRARWTLTLLADGDLASRRASLAAAAGDEGSSVRFASAERAARSLAPCLWALELELDGHTVARSFGSR
;
A
#
# COMPACT_ATOMS: atom_id res chain seq x y z
N MET A 1 18.43 -39.61 -18.02
CA MET A 1 17.38 -38.82 -18.70
C MET A 1 17.74 -38.63 -20.17
N SER A 2 16.85 -38.91 -21.13
CA SER A 2 17.17 -38.64 -22.55
C SER A 2 17.25 -37.12 -22.79
N PRO A 3 18.16 -36.65 -23.65
CA PRO A 3 18.27 -35.22 -23.98
C PRO A 3 16.94 -34.62 -24.48
N ASN A 4 16.07 -35.42 -25.10
CA ASN A 4 14.75 -35.00 -25.57
C ASN A 4 13.79 -34.64 -24.42
N LEU A 5 13.81 -35.39 -23.33
CA LEU A 5 13.02 -35.07 -22.12
C LEU A 5 13.50 -33.78 -21.44
N ARG A 6 14.80 -33.47 -21.51
CA ARG A 6 15.35 -32.21 -20.97
C ARG A 6 14.85 -31.01 -21.76
N ARG A 7 14.85 -31.13 -23.09
CA ARG A 7 14.30 -30.13 -23.99
C ARG A 7 12.81 -29.94 -23.73
N LEU A 8 12.06 -31.01 -23.52
CA LEU A 8 10.63 -30.92 -23.24
C LEU A 8 10.33 -30.25 -21.90
N ALA A 9 11.09 -30.55 -20.84
CA ALA A 9 10.96 -29.86 -19.55
C ALA A 9 11.34 -28.37 -19.65
N LEU A 10 12.38 -28.03 -20.41
CA LEU A 10 12.77 -26.64 -20.69
C LEU A 10 11.70 -25.90 -21.51
N VAL A 11 11.13 -26.54 -22.51
CA VAL A 11 10.04 -25.99 -23.33
C VAL A 11 8.78 -25.81 -22.49
N ALA A 12 8.43 -26.78 -21.65
CA ALA A 12 7.30 -26.67 -20.73
C ALA A 12 7.52 -25.57 -19.68
N PHE A 13 8.73 -25.47 -19.11
CA PHE A 13 9.10 -24.37 -18.21
C PHE A 13 9.00 -23.03 -18.92
N ALA A 14 9.58 -22.91 -20.12
CA ALA A 14 9.52 -21.69 -20.92
C ALA A 14 8.09 -21.33 -21.30
N ALA A 15 7.28 -22.29 -21.72
CA ALA A 15 5.88 -22.08 -22.11
C ALA A 15 5.00 -21.71 -20.91
N LEU A 16 5.18 -22.35 -19.75
CA LEU A 16 4.45 -22.01 -18.53
C LEU A 16 4.90 -20.65 -17.99
N ALA A 17 6.21 -20.35 -18.01
CA ALA A 17 6.73 -19.05 -17.65
C ALA A 17 6.25 -17.95 -18.61
N LEU A 18 6.17 -18.23 -19.92
CA LEU A 18 5.61 -17.33 -20.93
C LEU A 18 4.11 -17.15 -20.77
N ALA A 19 3.35 -18.20 -20.49
CA ALA A 19 1.91 -18.10 -20.24
C ALA A 19 1.62 -17.32 -18.95
N PHE A 20 2.42 -17.54 -17.90
CA PHE A 20 2.36 -16.80 -16.65
C PHE A 20 2.79 -15.33 -16.82
N ALA A 21 3.84 -15.08 -17.59
CA ALA A 21 4.28 -13.74 -17.98
C ALA A 21 3.19 -13.02 -18.77
N TRP A 22 2.65 -13.68 -19.78
CA TRP A 22 1.58 -13.18 -20.63
C TRP A 22 0.32 -12.88 -19.82
N GLN A 23 -0.06 -13.73 -18.88
CA GLN A 23 -1.17 -13.44 -17.96
C GLN A 23 -0.85 -12.27 -17.03
N SER A 24 0.34 -12.21 -16.43
CA SER A 24 0.73 -11.07 -15.59
C SER A 24 0.76 -9.74 -16.35
N LEU A 25 1.09 -9.79 -17.64
CA LEU A 25 1.11 -8.63 -18.52
C LEU A 25 -0.28 -8.27 -19.05
N ASN A 26 -1.09 -9.24 -19.45
CA ASN A 26 -2.45 -8.98 -19.98
C ASN A 26 -3.44 -8.63 -18.89
N ALA A 27 -3.29 -9.18 -17.69
CA ALA A 27 -4.15 -8.83 -16.57
C ALA A 27 -3.81 -7.41 -16.06
N ALA A 28 -2.70 -6.83 -16.50
CA ALA A 28 -2.48 -5.40 -16.50
C ALA A 28 -3.04 -4.77 -17.79
N GLU A 29 -4.36 -4.87 -18.02
CA GLU A 29 -5.07 -4.36 -19.20
C GLU A 29 -5.60 -2.89 -19.10
N PRO A 30 -4.88 -1.85 -18.62
CA PRO A 30 -5.34 -0.46 -18.83
C PRO A 30 -5.48 -0.09 -20.32
N PHE A 31 -4.73 -0.76 -21.20
CA PHE A 31 -4.42 -0.20 -22.52
C PHE A 31 -5.51 -0.35 -23.59
N GLY A 32 -6.46 -1.28 -23.44
CA GLY A 32 -7.51 -1.45 -24.45
C GLY A 32 -8.52 -0.30 -24.44
N ARG A 33 -8.96 0.08 -23.23
CA ARG A 33 -9.94 1.15 -23.02
C ARG A 33 -9.29 2.53 -23.15
N ASP A 34 -8.07 2.70 -22.63
CA ASP A 34 -7.35 3.97 -22.71
C ASP A 34 -6.93 4.29 -24.15
N ARG A 35 -6.51 3.32 -24.98
CA ARG A 35 -6.27 3.58 -26.41
C ARG A 35 -7.55 3.94 -27.16
N ALA A 36 -8.69 3.33 -26.81
CA ALA A 36 -9.97 3.66 -27.45
C ALA A 36 -10.48 5.05 -27.03
N VAL A 37 -10.34 5.41 -25.75
CA VAL A 37 -10.70 6.73 -25.23
C VAL A 37 -9.74 7.80 -25.76
N LEU A 38 -8.43 7.55 -25.80
CA LEU A 38 -7.44 8.45 -26.39
C LEU A 38 -7.61 8.57 -27.91
N ALA A 39 -7.98 7.50 -28.63
CA ALA A 39 -8.34 7.58 -30.04
C ALA A 39 -9.61 8.41 -30.24
N ALA A 40 -10.64 8.24 -29.40
CA ALA A 40 -11.87 9.03 -29.44
C ALA A 40 -11.65 10.51 -29.08
N LEU A 41 -10.76 10.80 -28.12
CA LEU A 41 -10.35 12.16 -27.77
C LEU A 41 -9.49 12.79 -28.86
N ARG A 42 -8.62 12.01 -29.52
CA ARG A 42 -7.82 12.45 -30.67
C ARG A 42 -8.70 12.75 -31.87
N GLU A 43 -9.72 11.94 -32.13
CA GLU A 43 -10.74 12.21 -33.16
C GLU A 43 -11.57 13.46 -32.83
N ARG A 44 -11.93 13.68 -31.56
CA ARG A 44 -12.58 14.94 -31.13
C ARG A 44 -11.68 16.17 -31.27
N SER A 45 -10.40 16.08 -30.88
CA SER A 45 -9.45 17.21 -30.98
C SER A 45 -9.05 17.55 -32.42
N LEU A 46 -9.16 16.59 -33.34
CA LEU A 46 -8.95 16.80 -34.78
C LEU A 46 -10.20 17.36 -35.48
N GLY A 47 -11.37 17.28 -34.84
CA GLY A 47 -12.64 17.79 -35.37
C GLY A 47 -12.84 19.30 -35.19
N ASP A 48 -12.17 19.91 -34.20
CA ASP A 48 -12.21 21.36 -33.99
C ASP A 48 -11.05 22.03 -34.74
N ALA A 49 -11.39 22.71 -35.83
CA ALA A 49 -10.46 23.34 -36.77
C ALA A 49 -9.52 24.36 -36.08
N LEU A 50 -8.21 24.08 -36.10
CA LEU A 50 -7.16 25.07 -35.86
C LEU A 50 -7.03 26.01 -37.06
N PRO A 51 -6.95 27.35 -36.87
CA PRO A 51 -6.68 28.28 -37.96
C PRO A 51 -5.22 28.20 -38.44
N GLU A 52 -5.02 28.63 -39.68
CA GLU A 52 -3.83 28.44 -40.50
C GLU A 52 -2.52 29.01 -39.91
N ARG A 53 -1.50 28.14 -39.96
CA ARG A 53 -0.04 28.35 -40.09
C ARG A 53 0.49 29.80 -40.05
N GLY A 54 1.20 30.12 -38.97
CA GLY A 54 2.32 31.07 -38.96
C GLY A 54 3.67 30.34 -38.89
N THR A 55 4.57 30.65 -39.82
CA THR A 55 5.92 30.10 -39.95
C THR A 55 6.84 30.46 -38.78
N LEU A 56 7.49 29.46 -38.17
CA LEU A 56 8.63 29.64 -37.26
C LEU A 56 9.90 29.03 -37.89
N ALA A 57 10.96 29.85 -37.95
CA ALA A 57 12.29 29.49 -38.43
C ALA A 57 13.10 28.75 -37.35
N PRO A 58 14.12 27.93 -37.72
CA PRO A 58 14.94 27.22 -36.75
C PRO A 58 16.09 28.11 -36.26
N VAL A 59 16.22 28.26 -34.94
CA VAL A 59 17.44 28.75 -34.30
C VAL A 59 18.30 27.53 -33.93
N ILE A 60 19.47 27.45 -34.53
CA ILE A 60 20.53 26.48 -34.21
C ILE A 60 21.47 27.20 -33.23
N ASP A 61 21.71 26.61 -32.06
CA ASP A 61 22.84 26.99 -31.20
C ASP A 61 24.01 26.01 -31.44
N PRO A 62 25.16 26.48 -31.95
CA PRO A 62 26.34 25.66 -32.17
C PRO A 62 27.43 26.08 -31.17
N GLU A 63 27.52 25.46 -29.98
CA GLU A 63 28.77 25.30 -29.22
C GLU A 63 28.53 24.65 -27.85
N GLY A 64 29.23 23.54 -27.55
CA GLY A 64 29.39 23.04 -26.16
C GLY A 64 29.27 21.53 -25.99
N GLY A 65 30.36 20.80 -26.23
CA GLY A 65 30.42 19.33 -26.14
C GLY A 65 30.41 18.74 -24.71
N HIS A 66 29.57 17.69 -24.55
CA HIS A 66 29.76 16.34 -23.98
C HIS A 66 30.68 16.07 -22.74
N PRO A 67 30.54 14.90 -22.05
CA PRO A 67 29.39 14.01 -21.80
C PRO A 67 29.30 13.50 -20.32
N LEU A 68 28.41 12.54 -20.06
CA LEU A 68 28.26 11.69 -18.85
C LEU A 68 27.40 12.23 -17.69
N ALA A 69 26.09 12.32 -17.93
CA ALA A 69 25.12 12.09 -16.86
C ALA A 69 25.01 10.58 -16.62
N VAL A 70 25.69 10.09 -15.58
CA VAL A 70 25.39 8.81 -14.96
C VAL A 70 23.93 8.88 -14.51
N LEU A 71 23.07 8.06 -15.10
CA LEU A 71 21.72 7.79 -14.62
C LEU A 71 21.82 7.18 -13.22
N SER A 72 21.90 8.04 -12.21
CA SER A 72 21.65 7.74 -10.81
C SER A 72 20.18 7.34 -10.67
N THR A 73 19.89 6.08 -10.98
CA THR A 73 18.60 5.42 -10.77
C THR A 73 18.55 4.86 -9.35
N THR A 74 18.70 5.74 -8.37
CA THR A 74 18.38 5.47 -6.95
C THR A 74 17.12 6.24 -6.59
N ALA A 75 16.03 5.96 -7.28
CA ALA A 75 14.70 6.18 -6.71
C ALA A 75 14.35 4.89 -5.95
N SER A 76 14.89 4.74 -4.74
CA SER A 76 14.27 3.87 -3.76
C SER A 76 12.89 4.47 -3.49
N VAL A 77 11.85 3.90 -4.09
CA VAL A 77 10.48 4.08 -3.61
C VAL A 77 10.37 3.28 -2.31
N THR A 78 11.07 3.77 -1.29
CA THR A 78 10.76 3.54 0.11
C THR A 78 10.05 4.81 0.54
N THR A 79 8.76 4.70 0.81
CA THR A 79 7.91 5.73 1.42
C THR A 79 8.64 6.43 2.57
N PHE A 80 9.28 7.58 2.31
CA PHE A 80 9.74 8.52 3.31
C PHE A 80 9.86 9.93 2.70
N GLY A 81 9.12 10.87 3.31
CA GLY A 81 9.35 12.32 3.40
C GLY A 81 9.90 13.08 2.19
N VAL A 82 9.06 13.92 1.61
CA VAL A 82 9.48 15.04 0.75
C VAL A 82 10.38 15.97 1.57
N ALA A 83 11.64 16.10 1.17
CA ALA A 83 12.54 17.15 1.66
C ALA A 83 12.86 18.09 0.49
N ASP A 84 12.77 19.39 0.79
CA ASP A 84 12.92 20.54 -0.11
C ASP A 84 14.17 20.47 -1.00
N ALA A 85 13.98 20.75 -2.30
CA ALA A 85 15.04 21.09 -3.22
C ALA A 85 14.62 22.31 -4.06
N ALA A 86 14.93 23.50 -3.53
CA ALA A 86 14.88 24.73 -4.28
C ALA A 86 16.15 24.90 -5.13
N GLY A 87 15.98 25.06 -6.44
CA GLY A 87 16.89 25.81 -7.29
C GLY A 87 17.58 25.03 -8.41
N VAL A 88 16.95 24.97 -9.59
CA VAL A 88 17.61 25.13 -10.91
C VAL A 88 16.56 25.69 -11.88
N GLY A 89 16.94 26.74 -12.62
CA GLY A 89 16.04 27.67 -13.31
C GLY A 89 15.44 27.24 -14.67
N ASP A 90 14.56 28.15 -15.11
CA ASP A 90 13.72 28.20 -16.30
C ASP A 90 14.32 27.69 -17.61
N VAL A 91 13.59 26.78 -18.27
CA VAL A 91 13.25 26.87 -19.70
C VAL A 91 11.86 26.22 -19.88
N ALA A 92 10.82 27.03 -20.02
CA ALA A 92 9.47 26.59 -20.36
C ALA A 92 9.07 27.21 -21.70
N GLU A 93 8.85 26.37 -22.71
CA GLU A 93 7.76 26.55 -23.68
C GLU A 93 7.71 25.32 -24.61
N THR A 94 6.70 24.47 -24.41
CA THR A 94 6.15 23.59 -25.47
C THR A 94 4.79 23.09 -24.99
N THR A 95 3.77 23.90 -25.24
CA THR A 95 2.35 23.57 -25.10
C THR A 95 1.93 22.66 -26.25
N GLY A 96 1.49 21.43 -25.93
CA GLY A 96 0.86 20.54 -26.92
C GLY A 96 0.94 19.03 -26.71
N ALA A 97 1.44 18.51 -25.57
CA ALA A 97 1.75 17.08 -25.43
C ALA A 97 1.04 16.34 -24.26
N THR A 98 -0.12 16.80 -23.80
CA THR A 98 -0.82 16.19 -22.64
C THR A 98 -1.36 14.78 -22.91
N GLY A 99 -1.64 14.41 -24.17
CA GLY A 99 -2.01 13.03 -24.53
C GLY A 99 -0.84 12.05 -24.54
N ALA A 100 0.40 12.52 -24.75
CA ALA A 100 1.58 11.67 -24.89
C ALA A 100 2.23 11.29 -23.54
N THR A 101 1.89 12.00 -22.46
CA THR A 101 2.47 11.77 -21.13
C THR A 101 1.83 10.59 -20.40
N GLY A 102 0.51 10.40 -20.50
CA GLY A 102 -0.17 9.23 -19.93
C GLY A 102 0.26 7.91 -20.58
N GLU A 103 0.54 7.90 -21.89
CA GLU A 103 1.11 6.73 -22.57
C GLU A 103 2.51 6.37 -22.02
N ARG A 104 3.36 7.37 -21.76
CA ARG A 104 4.74 7.14 -21.27
C ARG A 104 4.80 6.54 -19.87
N THR A 105 3.82 6.82 -19.01
CA THR A 105 3.84 6.37 -17.61
C THR A 105 3.29 4.97 -17.45
N ALA A 106 2.26 4.64 -18.22
CA ALA A 106 1.81 3.27 -18.35
C ALA A 106 2.89 2.36 -18.95
N ASP A 107 3.65 2.84 -19.94
CA ASP A 107 4.82 2.14 -20.49
C ASP A 107 5.93 1.94 -19.46
N ALA A 108 6.20 2.93 -18.60
CA ALA A 108 7.20 2.83 -17.54
C ALA A 108 6.82 1.81 -16.45
N LEU A 109 5.54 1.78 -16.04
CA LEU A 109 5.02 0.79 -15.08
C LEU A 109 5.08 -0.63 -15.66
N LEU A 110 4.71 -0.79 -16.93
CA LEU A 110 4.83 -2.05 -17.66
C LEU A 110 6.29 -2.51 -17.72
N PHE A 111 7.20 -1.61 -18.10
CA PHE A 111 8.62 -1.90 -18.14
C PHE A 111 9.15 -2.36 -16.77
N GLY A 112 8.78 -1.68 -15.69
CA GLY A 112 9.15 -2.07 -14.33
C GLY A 112 8.64 -3.47 -13.95
N ARG A 113 7.41 -3.82 -14.33
CA ARG A 113 6.84 -5.17 -14.10
C ARG A 113 7.53 -6.25 -14.95
N VAL A 114 7.81 -5.96 -16.22
CA VAL A 114 8.59 -6.85 -17.10
C VAL A 114 9.98 -7.06 -16.52
N GLU A 115 10.62 -6.00 -16.04
CA GLU A 115 11.93 -6.06 -15.40
C GLU A 115 11.88 -6.95 -14.14
N ASN A 116 10.90 -6.75 -13.25
CA ASN A 116 10.70 -7.59 -12.07
C ASN A 116 10.49 -9.06 -12.44
N LEU A 117 9.69 -9.35 -13.47
CA LEU A 117 9.53 -10.70 -13.99
C LEU A 117 10.86 -11.30 -14.46
N LEU A 118 11.66 -10.56 -15.22
CA LEU A 118 12.96 -11.04 -15.70
C LEU A 118 13.92 -11.33 -14.55
N TRP A 119 13.98 -10.44 -13.55
CA TRP A 119 14.78 -10.69 -12.34
C TRP A 119 14.27 -11.89 -11.56
N TYR A 120 12.96 -12.08 -11.47
CA TYR A 120 12.35 -13.21 -10.76
C TYR A 120 12.67 -14.56 -11.44
N LEU A 121 12.57 -14.61 -12.77
CA LEU A 121 12.95 -15.77 -13.56
C LEU A 121 14.45 -16.04 -13.45
N LEU A 122 15.28 -15.00 -13.43
CA LEU A 122 16.72 -15.14 -13.19
C LEU A 122 17.00 -15.69 -11.78
N ALA A 123 16.29 -15.22 -10.75
CA ALA A 123 16.41 -15.71 -9.39
C ALA A 123 16.05 -17.20 -9.29
N SER A 124 14.97 -17.62 -9.94
CA SER A 124 14.56 -19.03 -10.04
C SER A 124 15.63 -19.88 -10.74
N PHE A 125 16.13 -19.43 -11.89
CA PHE A 125 17.17 -20.15 -12.61
C PHE A 125 18.48 -20.24 -11.82
N ALA A 126 18.88 -19.16 -11.16
CA ALA A 126 20.06 -19.12 -10.32
C ALA A 126 19.90 -20.06 -9.11
N LEU A 127 18.71 -20.14 -8.50
CA LEU A 127 18.37 -21.10 -7.46
C LEU A 127 18.58 -22.54 -7.96
N ALA A 128 18.10 -22.88 -9.16
CA ALA A 128 18.35 -24.20 -9.77
C ALA A 128 19.85 -24.52 -9.85
N ARG A 129 20.67 -23.56 -10.29
CA ARG A 129 22.13 -23.73 -10.42
C ARG A 129 22.80 -23.86 -9.05
N PHE A 130 22.39 -23.07 -8.07
CA PHE A 130 22.86 -23.14 -6.70
C PHE A 130 22.56 -24.50 -6.08
N LEU A 131 21.30 -24.93 -6.09
CA LEU A 131 20.87 -26.20 -5.50
C LEU A 131 21.51 -27.41 -6.19
N ARG A 132 21.66 -27.38 -7.52
CA ARG A 132 22.42 -28.42 -8.23
C ARG A 132 23.84 -28.54 -7.68
N ARG A 133 24.54 -27.42 -7.47
CA ARG A 133 25.91 -27.42 -6.95
C ARG A 133 25.96 -27.82 -5.48
N PHE A 134 24.97 -27.42 -4.69
CA PHE A 134 24.83 -27.78 -3.28
C PHE A 134 24.61 -29.29 -3.07
N PHE A 135 23.71 -29.91 -3.86
CA PHE A 135 23.39 -31.34 -3.75
C PHE A 135 24.35 -32.27 -4.48
N LEU A 136 25.10 -31.78 -5.47
CA LEU A 136 26.02 -32.59 -6.29
C LEU A 136 26.92 -33.55 -5.47
N PRO A 137 27.54 -33.15 -4.35
CA PRO A 137 28.42 -34.04 -3.57
C PRO A 137 27.69 -35.20 -2.89
N TRP A 138 26.37 -35.14 -2.76
CA TRP A 138 25.56 -36.05 -1.95
C TRP A 138 24.73 -37.00 -2.80
N THR A 139 24.07 -36.47 -3.83
CA THR A 139 23.06 -37.20 -4.61
C THR A 139 23.55 -37.60 -6.01
N GLY A 140 24.71 -37.11 -6.43
CA GLY A 140 25.20 -37.25 -7.81
C GLY A 140 24.55 -36.25 -8.77
N SER A 141 25.07 -36.20 -10.00
CA SER A 141 24.75 -35.16 -10.98
C SER A 141 23.30 -35.17 -11.44
N GLU A 142 22.73 -36.34 -11.76
CA GLU A 142 21.37 -36.44 -12.28
C GLU A 142 20.32 -36.04 -11.24
N GLN A 143 20.48 -36.49 -10.00
CA GLN A 143 19.56 -36.16 -8.90
C GLN A 143 19.68 -34.69 -8.49
N ALA A 144 20.90 -34.16 -8.40
CA ALA A 144 21.11 -32.76 -8.06
C ALA A 144 20.55 -31.82 -9.15
N GLU A 145 20.67 -32.21 -10.42
CA GLU A 145 20.06 -31.48 -11.54
C GLU A 145 18.53 -31.50 -11.45
N ALA A 146 17.93 -32.64 -11.18
CA ALA A 146 16.47 -32.74 -11.00
C ALA A 146 15.97 -31.92 -9.80
N ALA A 147 16.69 -31.95 -8.67
CA ALA A 147 16.36 -31.16 -7.48
C ALA A 147 16.34 -29.66 -7.78
N GLY A 148 17.39 -29.18 -8.46
CA GLY A 148 17.53 -27.78 -8.83
C GLY A 148 16.40 -27.33 -9.75
N TRP A 149 16.11 -28.11 -10.81
CA TRP A 149 15.02 -27.77 -11.73
C TRP A 149 13.64 -27.84 -11.08
N ALA A 150 13.38 -28.82 -10.22
CA ALA A 150 12.13 -28.89 -9.48
C ALA A 150 11.94 -27.66 -8.58
N ALA A 151 12.96 -27.28 -7.82
CA ALA A 151 12.92 -26.09 -6.98
C ALA A 151 12.73 -24.79 -7.78
N ALA A 152 13.41 -24.65 -8.91
CA ALA A 152 13.23 -23.50 -9.81
C ALA A 152 11.80 -23.43 -10.36
N LEU A 153 11.25 -24.57 -10.80
CA LEU A 153 9.87 -24.64 -11.30
C LEU A 153 8.86 -24.30 -10.19
N PHE A 154 9.05 -24.83 -8.98
CA PHE A 154 8.21 -24.53 -7.82
C PHE A 154 8.27 -23.08 -7.43
N PHE A 155 9.46 -22.49 -7.44
CA PHE A 155 9.63 -21.09 -7.12
C PHE A 155 9.00 -20.20 -8.20
N ALA A 156 9.34 -20.41 -9.48
CA ALA A 156 8.84 -19.61 -10.60
C ALA A 156 7.31 -19.58 -10.70
N LEU A 157 6.65 -20.69 -10.36
CA LEU A 157 5.19 -20.85 -10.44
C LEU A 157 4.53 -20.84 -9.05
N SER A 158 5.25 -20.40 -8.02
CA SER A 158 4.69 -20.23 -6.69
C SER A 158 3.50 -19.27 -6.75
N PRO A 159 2.42 -19.47 -6.00
CA PRO A 159 1.31 -18.49 -5.97
C PRO A 159 1.71 -17.10 -5.45
N LEU A 160 2.90 -16.96 -4.85
CA LEU A 160 3.50 -15.69 -4.45
C LEU A 160 4.29 -15.00 -5.59
N SER A 161 4.49 -15.65 -6.74
CA SER A 161 5.25 -15.05 -7.85
C SER A 161 4.55 -13.82 -8.43
N TYR A 162 3.23 -13.86 -8.51
CA TYR A 162 2.44 -12.77 -9.07
C TYR A 162 2.59 -11.46 -8.27
N PRO A 163 2.28 -11.41 -6.95
CA PRO A 163 2.37 -10.16 -6.20
C PRO A 163 3.80 -9.58 -6.19
N LEU A 164 4.83 -10.42 -6.24
CA LEU A 164 6.23 -9.99 -6.34
C LEU A 164 6.59 -9.34 -7.68
N VAL A 165 5.94 -9.76 -8.77
CA VAL A 165 6.14 -9.19 -10.10
C VAL A 165 5.27 -7.93 -10.28
N ALA A 166 4.04 -7.97 -9.77
CA ALA A 166 3.06 -6.90 -9.91
C ALA A 166 3.40 -5.67 -9.06
N SER A 167 3.95 -5.88 -7.87
CA SER A 167 4.42 -4.79 -7.00
C SER A 167 5.73 -4.21 -7.53
N LEU A 168 5.82 -2.90 -7.66
CA LEU A 168 7.08 -2.23 -8.00
C LEU A 168 7.99 -2.09 -6.78
N ALA A 169 7.41 -2.07 -5.57
CA ALA A 169 8.15 -1.99 -4.31
C ALA A 169 9.06 -3.21 -4.08
N SER A 170 8.68 -4.39 -4.61
CA SER A 170 9.48 -5.62 -4.52
C SER A 170 10.66 -5.66 -5.50
N ARG A 171 10.89 -4.64 -6.34
CA ARG A 171 12.00 -4.64 -7.32
C ARG A 171 13.35 -4.92 -6.66
N GLY A 172 13.63 -4.23 -5.54
CA GLY A 172 14.87 -4.43 -4.78
C GLY A 172 15.02 -5.86 -4.25
N GLU A 173 13.93 -6.44 -3.76
CA GLU A 173 13.89 -7.82 -3.23
C GLU A 173 14.16 -8.85 -4.33
N VAL A 174 13.48 -8.74 -5.46
CA VAL A 174 13.62 -9.67 -6.59
C VAL A 174 15.03 -9.58 -7.20
N LEU A 175 15.56 -8.36 -7.35
CA LEU A 175 16.94 -8.13 -7.78
C LEU A 175 17.95 -8.74 -6.79
N SER A 176 17.76 -8.53 -5.49
CA SER A 176 18.61 -9.09 -4.44
C SER A 176 18.58 -10.62 -4.42
N LEU A 177 17.42 -11.25 -4.61
CA LEU A 177 17.30 -12.70 -4.75
C LEU A 177 18.02 -13.20 -6.00
N ALA A 178 17.89 -12.50 -7.14
CA ALA A 178 18.55 -12.87 -8.38
C ALA A 178 20.08 -12.85 -8.24
N LEU A 179 20.61 -11.74 -7.74
CA LEU A 179 22.04 -11.54 -7.52
C LEU A 179 22.57 -12.46 -6.42
N GLY A 180 21.83 -12.64 -5.32
CA GLY A 180 22.19 -13.51 -4.20
C GLY A 180 22.24 -14.98 -4.58
N ASN A 181 21.24 -15.49 -5.30
CA ASN A 181 21.24 -16.87 -5.81
C ASN A 181 22.35 -17.08 -6.85
N ALA A 182 22.60 -16.08 -7.71
CA ALA A 182 23.68 -16.14 -8.68
C ALA A 182 25.05 -16.15 -7.99
N ALA A 183 25.24 -15.29 -6.97
CA ALA A 183 26.42 -15.27 -6.12
C ALA A 183 26.63 -16.64 -5.46
N ALA A 184 25.58 -17.26 -4.91
CA ALA A 184 25.67 -18.58 -4.29
C ALA A 184 26.03 -19.69 -5.26
N ALA A 185 25.41 -19.71 -6.45
CA ALA A 185 25.73 -20.68 -7.50
C ALA A 185 27.19 -20.55 -7.99
N ILE A 186 27.65 -19.32 -8.22
CA ILE A 186 28.99 -19.02 -8.71
C ILE A 186 30.04 -19.27 -7.63
N PHE A 187 29.76 -18.92 -6.37
CA PHE A 187 30.62 -19.19 -5.22
C PHE A 187 30.88 -20.69 -5.08
N LEU A 188 29.81 -21.50 -4.99
CA LEU A 188 29.96 -22.95 -4.89
C LEU A 188 30.68 -23.54 -6.11
N GLY A 189 30.36 -23.06 -7.32
CA GLY A 189 31.08 -23.47 -8.53
C GLY A 189 32.57 -23.09 -8.48
N GLY A 190 32.91 -21.90 -8.01
CA GLY A 190 34.29 -21.45 -7.84
C GLY A 190 35.06 -22.22 -6.78
N ARG A 191 34.37 -22.68 -5.72
CA ARG A 191 34.94 -23.55 -4.67
C ARG A 191 35.17 -24.98 -5.15
N GLN A 192 34.24 -25.52 -5.94
CA GLN A 192 34.33 -26.87 -6.49
C GLN A 192 35.37 -26.98 -7.61
N ASP A 193 35.47 -25.94 -8.45
CA ASP A 193 36.34 -25.90 -9.62
C ASP A 193 37.66 -25.13 -9.33
N TYR A 194 37.90 -24.74 -8.07
CA TYR A 194 39.09 -23.98 -7.61
C TYR A 194 39.38 -22.67 -8.38
N SER A 195 38.32 -21.98 -8.83
CA SER A 195 38.43 -20.74 -9.61
C SER A 195 38.30 -19.49 -8.75
N VAL A 196 39.41 -18.77 -8.55
CA VAL A 196 39.44 -17.48 -7.82
C VAL A 196 38.61 -16.41 -8.53
N ARG A 197 38.63 -16.37 -9.87
CA ARG A 197 37.84 -15.41 -10.67
C ARG A 197 36.34 -15.53 -10.38
N ARG A 198 35.83 -16.76 -10.28
CA ARG A 198 34.42 -16.99 -9.91
C ARG A 198 34.11 -16.55 -8.49
N GLN A 199 35.03 -16.76 -7.54
CA GLN A 199 34.84 -16.28 -6.16
C GLN A 199 34.80 -14.75 -6.10
N GLY A 200 35.65 -14.05 -6.86
CA GLY A 200 35.60 -12.59 -6.99
C GLY A 200 34.29 -12.09 -7.60
N LEU A 201 33.81 -12.73 -8.67
CA LEU A 201 32.51 -12.40 -9.26
C LEU A 201 31.34 -12.64 -8.29
N ALA A 202 31.37 -13.75 -7.53
CA ALA A 202 30.35 -14.01 -6.51
C ALA A 202 30.34 -12.94 -5.42
N LEU A 203 31.52 -12.44 -5.02
CA LEU A 203 31.63 -11.34 -4.06
C LEU A 203 31.01 -10.06 -4.61
N ALA A 204 31.30 -9.69 -5.87
CA ALA A 204 30.72 -8.52 -6.52
C ALA A 204 29.19 -8.60 -6.61
N LEU A 205 28.65 -9.78 -6.94
CA LEU A 205 27.21 -10.03 -6.97
C LEU A 205 26.58 -9.94 -5.56
N ALA A 206 27.28 -10.38 -4.52
CA ALA A 206 26.80 -10.24 -3.14
C ALA A 206 26.74 -8.77 -2.69
N VAL A 207 27.70 -7.94 -3.10
CA VAL A 207 27.63 -6.48 -2.90
C VAL A 207 26.41 -5.90 -3.60
N GLY A 208 26.20 -6.25 -4.88
CA GLY A 208 25.02 -5.81 -5.64
C GLY A 208 23.70 -6.25 -4.99
N ALA A 209 23.64 -7.47 -4.45
CA ALA A 209 22.47 -7.96 -3.71
C ALA A 209 22.20 -7.12 -2.44
N GLY A 210 23.25 -6.76 -1.70
CA GLY A 210 23.15 -5.89 -0.52
C GLY A 210 22.70 -4.46 -0.84
N LEU A 211 23.17 -3.92 -1.96
CA LEU A 211 22.72 -2.60 -2.44
C LEU A 211 21.25 -2.63 -2.88
N ALA A 212 20.77 -3.77 -3.38
CA ALA A 212 19.39 -3.92 -3.86
C ALA A 212 18.36 -4.11 -2.73
N SER A 213 18.66 -4.89 -1.68
CA SER A 213 17.73 -5.16 -0.58
C SER A 213 18.41 -5.71 0.67
N ASP A 214 17.79 -5.46 1.82
CA ASP A 214 18.18 -5.99 3.13
C ASP A 214 18.08 -7.53 3.22
N LEU A 215 17.35 -8.19 2.30
CA LEU A 215 17.31 -9.65 2.24
C LEU A 215 18.70 -10.27 2.07
N ALA A 216 19.65 -9.55 1.45
CA ALA A 216 21.01 -10.02 1.25
C ALA A 216 21.78 -10.25 2.54
N PHE A 217 21.36 -9.69 3.70
CA PHE A 217 22.03 -9.95 4.98
C PHE A 217 21.95 -11.41 5.43
N LEU A 218 21.04 -12.21 4.84
CA LEU A 218 20.97 -13.66 5.06
C LEU A 218 21.93 -14.45 4.15
N LEU A 219 22.39 -13.86 3.04
CA LEU A 219 23.29 -14.51 2.09
C LEU A 219 24.59 -15.04 2.73
N PRO A 220 25.31 -14.29 3.59
CA PRO A 220 26.53 -14.79 4.24
C PRO A 220 26.29 -16.07 5.04
N ALA A 221 25.18 -16.15 5.79
CA ALA A 221 24.82 -17.33 6.56
C ALA A 221 24.49 -18.52 5.64
N VAL A 222 23.71 -18.30 4.58
CA VAL A 222 23.39 -19.32 3.57
C VAL A 222 24.65 -19.84 2.88
N LEU A 223 25.59 -18.97 2.49
CA LEU A 223 26.85 -19.36 1.87
C LEU A 223 27.78 -20.10 2.83
N ALA A 224 27.82 -19.69 4.10
CA ALA A 224 28.59 -20.38 5.14
C ALA A 224 28.06 -21.81 5.34
N VAL A 225 26.75 -21.96 5.48
CA VAL A 225 26.09 -23.28 5.55
C VAL A 225 26.37 -24.10 4.29
N ALA A 226 26.26 -23.47 3.11
CA ALA A 226 26.52 -24.13 1.84
C ALA A 226 27.98 -24.60 1.71
N GLU A 227 28.96 -23.80 2.12
CA GLU A 227 30.38 -24.19 2.17
C GLU A 227 30.59 -25.35 3.15
N TYR A 228 29.97 -25.28 4.34
CA TYR A 228 30.09 -26.34 5.33
C TYR A 228 29.54 -27.66 4.79
N VAL A 229 28.34 -27.65 4.21
CA VAL A 229 27.60 -28.86 3.79
C VAL A 229 28.08 -29.40 2.44
N SER A 230 28.48 -28.56 1.51
CA SER A 230 28.94 -29.01 0.18
C SER A 230 30.40 -29.48 0.15
N ALA A 231 31.17 -29.23 1.22
CA ALA A 231 32.53 -29.75 1.35
C ALA A 231 32.56 -31.29 1.27
N ARG A 232 33.49 -31.85 0.48
CA ARG A 232 33.68 -33.30 0.34
C ARG A 232 33.82 -33.96 1.72
N ARG A 233 33.16 -35.10 1.91
CA ARG A 233 33.11 -35.86 3.19
C ARG A 233 34.48 -36.09 3.84
N GLN A 234 35.56 -36.12 3.07
CA GLN A 234 36.92 -36.38 3.56
C GLN A 234 37.65 -35.15 4.15
N ARG A 235 37.09 -33.93 4.09
CA ARG A 235 37.76 -32.75 4.70
C ARG A 235 37.63 -32.75 6.23
N PRO A 236 38.72 -32.51 6.99
CA PRO A 236 38.66 -32.37 8.45
C PRO A 236 37.66 -31.30 8.90
N ARG A 237 36.97 -31.55 10.02
CA ARG A 237 35.95 -30.63 10.57
C ARG A 237 36.50 -29.23 10.88
N ALA A 238 37.71 -29.14 11.43
CA ALA A 238 38.36 -27.87 11.75
C ALA A 238 38.57 -27.00 10.50
N VAL A 239 38.99 -27.61 9.38
CA VAL A 239 39.17 -26.90 8.10
C VAL A 239 37.81 -26.42 7.58
N ARG A 240 36.76 -27.25 7.67
CA ARG A 240 35.40 -26.86 7.26
C ARG A 240 34.88 -25.69 8.07
N LEU A 241 35.06 -25.70 9.39
CA LEU A 241 34.64 -24.60 10.27
C LEU A 241 35.40 -23.32 9.96
N ARG A 242 36.73 -23.40 9.76
CA ARG A 242 37.55 -22.24 9.37
C ARG A 242 37.07 -21.64 8.05
N THR A 243 36.88 -22.45 7.00
CA THR A 243 36.41 -21.92 5.70
C THR A 243 35.00 -21.37 5.78
N THR A 244 34.13 -21.98 6.58
CA THR A 244 32.77 -21.50 6.86
C THR A 244 32.80 -20.13 7.51
N ALA A 245 33.61 -19.95 8.55
CA ALA A 245 33.79 -18.68 9.24
C ALA A 245 34.40 -17.61 8.31
N THR A 246 35.39 -17.96 7.49
CA THR A 246 35.95 -17.04 6.49
C THR A 246 34.89 -16.62 5.47
N THR A 247 34.08 -17.56 4.96
CA THR A 247 32.98 -17.24 4.05
C THR A 247 31.98 -16.30 4.70
N LEU A 248 31.58 -16.57 5.95
CA LEU A 248 30.66 -15.72 6.71
C LEU A 248 31.20 -14.29 6.86
N VAL A 249 32.46 -14.14 7.27
CA VAL A 249 33.09 -12.83 7.47
C VAL A 249 33.26 -12.06 6.16
N VAL A 250 33.77 -12.71 5.12
CA VAL A 250 34.06 -12.05 3.84
C VAL A 250 32.77 -11.60 3.14
N PHE A 251 31.78 -12.49 3.05
CA PHE A 251 30.50 -12.11 2.44
C PHE A 251 29.67 -11.21 3.35
N GLY A 252 29.80 -11.34 4.67
CA GLY A 252 29.21 -10.40 5.63
C GLY A 252 29.74 -8.98 5.41
N ALA A 253 31.06 -8.81 5.35
CA ALA A 253 31.68 -7.52 5.05
C ALA A 253 31.24 -6.96 3.69
N ALA A 254 31.10 -7.83 2.67
CA ALA A 254 30.66 -7.41 1.34
C ALA A 254 29.22 -6.90 1.32
N VAL A 255 28.28 -7.60 1.95
CA VAL A 255 26.88 -7.15 2.01
C VAL A 255 26.75 -5.89 2.89
N SER A 256 27.51 -5.81 3.98
CA SER A 256 27.54 -4.61 4.85
C SER A 256 28.08 -3.36 4.17
N LEU A 257 28.76 -3.46 3.02
CA LEU A 257 29.18 -2.29 2.23
C LEU A 257 27.97 -1.43 1.82
N SER A 258 26.79 -2.03 1.67
CA SER A 258 25.55 -1.30 1.41
C SER A 258 25.22 -0.28 2.51
N LEU A 259 25.50 -0.59 3.78
CA LEU A 259 25.29 0.33 4.90
C LEU A 259 26.20 1.55 4.79
N VAL A 260 27.45 1.35 4.35
CA VAL A 260 28.42 2.43 4.13
C VAL A 260 27.96 3.34 2.99
N VAL A 261 27.49 2.77 1.89
CA VAL A 261 26.97 3.55 0.75
C VAL A 261 25.74 4.36 1.13
N ARG A 262 24.80 3.76 1.88
CA ARG A 262 23.60 4.47 2.38
C ARG A 262 24.00 5.62 3.32
N ALA A 263 24.89 5.35 4.27
CA ALA A 263 25.40 6.36 5.19
C ALA A 263 26.13 7.52 4.49
N ALA A 264 26.81 7.25 3.37
CA ALA A 264 27.49 8.26 2.58
C ALA A 264 26.54 9.11 1.71
N SER A 265 25.28 8.72 1.57
CA SER A 265 24.29 9.38 0.70
C SER A 265 23.34 10.31 1.48
N ASP A 266 23.69 10.70 2.71
CA ASP A 266 22.84 11.40 3.69
C ASP A 266 21.47 10.71 3.93
N ALA A 267 21.32 9.46 3.51
CA ALA A 267 20.18 8.65 3.90
C ALA A 267 20.29 8.37 5.40
N PRO A 268 19.19 8.49 6.17
CA PRO A 268 19.22 8.24 7.60
C PRO A 268 19.85 6.87 7.88
N TRP A 269 20.73 6.81 8.89
CA TRP A 269 21.38 5.58 9.30
C TRP A 269 20.34 4.63 9.90
N VAL A 270 19.70 3.84 9.04
CA VAL A 270 18.75 2.81 9.44
C VAL A 270 19.45 1.47 9.29
N LEU A 271 19.79 0.86 10.44
CA LEU A 271 20.11 -0.57 10.51
C LEU A 271 19.02 -1.35 9.75
N PRO A 272 19.34 -2.48 9.10
CA PRO A 272 18.37 -3.25 8.33
C PRO A 272 17.10 -3.45 9.15
N ARG A 273 15.94 -3.10 8.59
CA ARG A 273 14.67 -3.00 9.34
C ARG A 273 14.40 -4.25 10.18
N ALA A 274 14.61 -5.42 9.58
CA ALA A 274 14.43 -6.71 10.23
C ALA A 274 15.29 -6.91 11.48
N TRP A 275 16.49 -6.33 11.53
CA TRP A 275 17.40 -6.47 12.68
C TRP A 275 17.01 -5.55 13.83
N ASN A 276 16.65 -4.30 13.53
CA ASN A 276 16.11 -3.38 14.54
C ASN A 276 14.84 -3.95 15.16
N GLU A 277 13.90 -4.40 14.33
CA GLU A 277 12.67 -5.02 14.79
C GLU A 277 12.94 -6.22 15.71
N LEU A 278 13.88 -7.10 15.34
CA LEU A 278 14.23 -8.24 16.18
C LEU A 278 14.89 -7.81 17.50
N VAL A 279 15.81 -6.84 17.47
CA VAL A 279 16.51 -6.32 18.65
C VAL A 279 15.53 -5.59 19.59
N ASP A 280 14.61 -4.81 19.05
CA ASP A 280 13.55 -4.14 19.81
C ASP A 280 12.60 -5.17 20.43
N ALA A 281 12.21 -6.20 19.67
CA ALA A 281 11.40 -7.30 20.20
C ALA A 281 12.09 -8.01 21.37
N LEU A 282 13.40 -8.23 21.24
CA LEU A 282 14.27 -8.82 22.24
C LEU A 282 14.37 -7.95 23.50
N GLY A 283 14.54 -6.63 23.33
CA GLY A 283 14.64 -5.66 24.42
C GLY A 283 13.33 -5.46 25.17
N ASP A 284 12.21 -5.41 24.45
CA ASP A 284 10.88 -5.13 25.00
C ASP A 284 10.14 -6.37 25.51
N GLY A 285 10.75 -7.57 25.40
CA GLY A 285 10.12 -8.84 25.80
C GLY A 285 8.93 -9.25 24.92
N ARG A 286 8.83 -8.75 23.69
CA ARG A 286 7.69 -8.95 22.76
C ARG A 286 7.75 -10.27 21.98
N TRP A 287 8.29 -11.32 22.58
CA TRP A 287 8.46 -12.62 21.95
C TRP A 287 7.17 -13.25 21.45
N SER A 288 6.06 -13.02 22.16
CA SER A 288 4.74 -13.51 21.74
C SER A 288 4.33 -12.93 20.38
N ALA A 289 4.57 -11.64 20.15
CA ALA A 289 4.25 -10.99 18.87
C ALA A 289 5.10 -11.55 17.72
N VAL A 290 6.40 -11.75 17.94
CA VAL A 290 7.29 -12.38 16.95
C VAL A 290 6.85 -13.80 16.63
N CYS A 291 6.50 -14.60 17.64
CA CYS A 291 6.00 -15.96 17.46
C CYS A 291 4.68 -15.99 16.68
N VAL A 292 3.72 -15.11 17.02
CA VAL A 292 2.43 -15.03 16.32
C VAL A 292 2.64 -14.61 14.87
N GLY A 293 3.42 -13.57 14.60
CA GLY A 293 3.74 -13.14 13.23
C GLY A 293 4.46 -14.22 12.42
N THR A 294 5.38 -14.94 13.06
CA THR A 294 6.08 -16.09 12.44
C THR A 294 5.11 -17.23 12.08
N LEU A 295 4.15 -17.53 12.95
CA LEU A 295 3.13 -18.56 12.71
C LEU A 295 2.15 -18.15 11.60
N GLU A 296 1.77 -16.87 11.55
CA GLU A 296 0.92 -16.32 10.48
C GLU A 296 1.63 -16.46 9.12
N LYS A 297 2.89 -16.00 9.04
CA LYS A 297 3.72 -16.15 7.83
C LYS A 297 3.92 -17.61 7.44
N LEU A 298 4.12 -18.51 8.41
CA LEU A 298 4.24 -19.94 8.16
C LEU A 298 3.00 -20.48 7.44
N GLY A 299 1.80 -20.17 7.93
CA GLY A 299 0.55 -20.57 7.30
C GLY A 299 0.45 -20.09 5.86
N LEU A 300 0.82 -18.83 5.62
CA LEU A 300 0.74 -18.21 4.29
C LEU A 300 1.82 -18.69 3.32
N VAL A 301 3.03 -18.96 3.77
CA VAL A 301 4.08 -19.52 2.89
C VAL A 301 3.72 -20.94 2.46
N VAL A 302 3.08 -21.70 3.35
CA VAL A 302 2.68 -23.09 3.10
C VAL A 302 1.43 -23.15 2.22
N LEU A 303 0.48 -22.23 2.41
CA LEU A 303 -0.76 -22.11 1.65
C LEU A 303 -0.95 -20.67 1.13
N PRO A 304 -0.17 -20.24 0.12
CA PRO A 304 -0.15 -18.86 -0.35
C PRO A 304 -1.37 -18.55 -1.23
N ILE A 305 -2.53 -18.40 -0.62
CA ILE A 305 -3.78 -18.14 -1.36
C ILE A 305 -4.44 -16.90 -0.80
N ASN A 306 -4.82 -16.01 -1.71
CA ASN A 306 -5.71 -14.93 -1.38
C ASN A 306 -7.11 -15.51 -1.10
N ALA A 307 -7.55 -15.41 0.16
CA ALA A 307 -8.83 -15.93 0.59
C ALA A 307 -10.02 -15.28 -0.14
N TRP A 308 -9.87 -14.06 -0.67
CA TRP A 308 -10.90 -13.40 -1.49
C TRP A 308 -11.08 -14.02 -2.88
N ALA A 309 -10.05 -14.64 -3.44
CA ALA A 309 -10.10 -15.16 -4.80
C ALA A 309 -10.75 -16.54 -4.88
N LEU A 310 -10.37 -17.46 -3.98
CA LEU A 310 -10.80 -18.87 -4.02
C LEU A 310 -11.36 -19.40 -2.69
N GLY A 311 -11.32 -18.61 -1.60
CA GLY A 311 -11.77 -19.03 -0.28
C GLY A 311 -11.21 -20.39 0.16
N LEU A 312 -12.07 -21.21 0.77
CA LEU A 312 -11.73 -22.56 1.25
C LEU A 312 -11.35 -23.53 0.12
N PHE A 313 -11.90 -23.35 -1.09
CA PHE A 313 -11.57 -24.22 -2.23
C PHE A 313 -10.10 -24.09 -2.61
N GLY A 314 -9.60 -22.85 -2.68
CA GLY A 314 -8.18 -22.60 -2.91
C GLY A 314 -7.34 -23.29 -1.85
N GLN A 315 -7.67 -23.08 -0.57
CA GLN A 315 -6.92 -23.68 0.55
C GLN A 315 -6.86 -25.21 0.46
N GLY A 316 -7.98 -25.85 0.09
CA GLY A 316 -8.04 -27.29 -0.17
C GLY A 316 -7.09 -27.72 -1.30
N VAL A 317 -7.10 -27.01 -2.43
CA VAL A 317 -6.21 -27.28 -3.56
C VAL A 317 -4.74 -27.13 -3.17
N ALA A 318 -4.34 -26.03 -2.51
CA ALA A 318 -2.96 -25.86 -2.05
C ALA A 318 -2.54 -26.94 -1.04
N GLY A 319 -3.43 -27.32 -0.12
CA GLY A 319 -3.18 -28.40 0.83
C GLY A 319 -2.89 -29.72 0.13
N VAL A 320 -3.70 -30.07 -0.88
CA VAL A 320 -3.48 -31.28 -1.70
C VAL A 320 -2.15 -31.19 -2.46
N LEU A 321 -1.85 -30.05 -3.10
CA LEU A 321 -0.59 -29.86 -3.83
C LEU A 321 0.63 -29.99 -2.91
N LEU A 322 0.58 -29.39 -1.72
CA LEU A 322 1.63 -29.48 -0.72
C LEU A 322 1.83 -30.94 -0.27
N LEU A 323 0.75 -31.66 0.02
CA LEU A 323 0.83 -33.08 0.40
C LEU A 323 1.48 -33.92 -0.72
N VAL A 324 1.10 -33.67 -1.97
CA VAL A 324 1.72 -34.31 -3.14
C VAL A 324 3.21 -33.98 -3.25
N ALA A 325 3.61 -32.74 -2.97
CA ALA A 325 5.00 -32.30 -3.02
C ALA A 325 5.87 -32.82 -1.86
N ILE A 326 5.29 -32.98 -0.66
CA ILE A 326 5.99 -33.45 0.54
C ILE A 326 6.11 -34.98 0.58
N GLN A 327 5.14 -35.71 0.03
CA GLN A 327 5.07 -37.18 0.06
C GLN A 327 6.38 -37.90 -0.31
N PRO A 328 7.13 -37.48 -1.36
CA PRO A 328 8.42 -38.09 -1.69
C PRO A 328 9.45 -37.97 -0.57
N GLY A 329 9.53 -36.81 0.08
CA GLY A 329 10.45 -36.56 1.19
C GLY A 329 10.15 -37.43 2.40
N LEU A 330 8.86 -37.65 2.71
CA LEU A 330 8.44 -38.52 3.81
C LEU A 330 8.81 -39.99 3.57
N LEU A 331 8.67 -40.47 2.33
CA LEU A 331 9.09 -41.82 1.96
C LEU A 331 10.62 -41.97 2.02
N ALA A 332 11.35 -40.95 1.59
CA ALA A 332 12.80 -40.96 1.62
C ALA A 332 13.36 -40.90 3.04
N ALA A 333 12.68 -40.17 3.93
CA ALA A 333 13.02 -40.12 5.35
C ALA A 333 12.94 -41.51 6.01
N ARG A 334 12.07 -42.41 5.53
CA ARG A 334 12.02 -43.80 5.99
C ARG A 334 13.22 -44.64 5.54
N THR A 335 13.73 -44.41 4.33
CA THR A 335 14.80 -45.24 3.75
C THR A 335 16.20 -44.79 4.15
N ALA A 336 16.39 -43.49 4.39
CA ALA A 336 17.68 -42.92 4.80
C ALA A 336 17.52 -41.90 5.95
N PRO A 337 17.06 -42.33 7.14
CA PRO A 337 16.64 -41.43 8.22
C PRO A 337 17.73 -40.46 8.63
N ARG A 338 18.98 -40.89 8.77
CA ARG A 338 20.09 -40.00 9.19
C ARG A 338 20.34 -38.85 8.21
N LEU A 339 20.27 -39.13 6.90
CA LEU A 339 20.49 -38.11 5.87
C LEU A 339 19.34 -37.11 5.86
N TRP A 340 18.11 -37.62 5.86
CA TRP A 340 16.91 -36.79 5.78
C TRP A 340 16.62 -36.03 7.06
N SER A 341 16.91 -36.57 8.25
CA SER A 341 16.83 -35.83 9.50
C SER A 341 17.83 -34.68 9.55
N PHE A 342 19.05 -34.89 9.06
CA PHE A 342 20.04 -33.80 8.95
C PHE A 342 19.57 -32.73 7.95
N LEU A 343 19.11 -33.14 6.77
CA LEU A 343 18.62 -32.23 5.74
C LEU A 343 17.39 -31.45 6.22
N LEU A 344 16.44 -32.13 6.87
CA LEU A 344 15.24 -31.53 7.44
C LEU A 344 15.61 -30.53 8.54
N GLY A 345 16.52 -30.88 9.46
CA GLY A 345 17.00 -29.96 10.49
C GLY A 345 17.67 -28.73 9.90
N LEU A 346 18.50 -28.90 8.87
CA LEU A 346 19.15 -27.81 8.16
C LEU A 346 18.14 -26.88 7.48
N ILE A 347 17.22 -27.45 6.70
CA ILE A 347 16.18 -26.70 5.98
C ILE A 347 15.27 -25.99 6.98
N THR A 348 14.84 -26.67 8.04
CA THR A 348 13.97 -26.09 9.07
C THR A 348 14.66 -24.92 9.77
N GLY A 349 15.96 -25.03 10.06
CA GLY A 349 16.74 -23.92 10.63
C GLY A 349 16.83 -22.72 9.69
N ILE A 350 17.11 -22.94 8.40
CA ILE A 350 17.15 -21.85 7.39
C ILE A 350 15.76 -21.24 7.21
N PHE A 351 14.71 -22.07 7.21
CA PHE A 351 13.33 -21.64 7.06
C PHE A 351 12.84 -20.83 8.25
N ALA A 352 13.13 -21.25 9.48
CA ALA A 352 12.86 -20.48 10.68
C ALA A 352 13.58 -19.13 10.66
N LEU A 353 14.85 -19.12 10.28
CA LEU A 353 15.61 -17.87 10.12
C LEU A 353 14.99 -16.95 9.06
N ALA A 354 14.51 -17.51 7.94
CA ALA A 354 13.84 -16.75 6.89
C ALA A 354 12.48 -16.18 7.34
N LEU A 355 11.73 -16.90 8.18
CA LEU A 355 10.46 -16.41 8.75
C LEU A 355 10.65 -15.30 9.77
N CYS A 356 11.77 -15.31 10.50
CA CYS A 356 12.15 -14.23 11.41
C CYS A 356 12.54 -12.93 10.69
N PHE A 357 12.61 -12.91 9.35
CA PHE A 357 12.86 -11.70 8.60
C PHE A 357 11.58 -10.84 8.55
N ALA A 358 11.72 -9.55 8.89
CA ALA A 358 10.62 -8.58 9.02
C ALA A 358 9.49 -9.04 9.97
N PRO A 359 9.79 -9.47 11.21
CA PRO A 359 8.86 -10.22 12.07
C PRO A 359 7.55 -9.49 12.38
N PHE A 360 7.50 -8.16 12.24
CA PHE A 360 6.32 -7.35 12.49
C PHE A 360 5.55 -6.94 11.23
N GLU A 361 6.05 -7.26 10.03
CA GLU A 361 5.26 -7.12 8.83
C GLU A 361 4.16 -8.19 8.83
N SER A 362 2.96 -7.77 9.21
CA SER A 362 1.76 -8.59 9.12
C SER A 362 1.43 -8.81 7.65
N VAL A 363 1.42 -10.08 7.25
CA VAL A 363 0.86 -10.50 5.96
C VAL A 363 -0.36 -11.33 6.32
N SER A 364 -1.51 -11.00 5.74
CA SER A 364 -2.74 -11.74 6.02
C SER A 364 -3.19 -12.50 4.77
N SER A 365 -3.96 -13.59 4.93
CA SER A 365 -4.53 -14.28 3.76
C SER A 365 -5.52 -13.41 2.97
N HIS A 366 -6.01 -12.34 3.60
CA HIS A 366 -6.86 -11.33 3.01
C HIS A 366 -6.07 -10.14 2.48
N ASP A 367 -4.75 -10.06 2.69
CA ASP A 367 -3.92 -8.97 2.19
C ASP A 367 -2.50 -9.44 1.86
N LEU A 368 -2.26 -9.57 0.55
CA LEU A 368 -0.99 -10.00 -0.02
C LEU A 368 -0.16 -8.82 -0.58
N SER A 369 -0.51 -7.57 -0.26
CA SER A 369 0.28 -6.39 -0.66
C SER A 369 1.73 -6.49 -0.17
N ASN A 370 1.92 -6.97 1.07
CA ASN A 370 3.22 -7.17 1.72
C ASN A 370 3.80 -8.58 1.52
N SER A 371 3.44 -9.28 0.44
CA SER A 371 3.95 -10.64 0.19
C SER A 371 5.47 -10.72 -0.02
N GLY A 372 6.14 -9.57 -0.22
CA GLY A 372 7.60 -9.44 -0.25
C GLY A 372 8.27 -10.17 0.91
N ALA A 373 7.75 -9.98 2.12
CA ALA A 373 8.23 -10.65 3.34
C ALA A 373 8.17 -12.19 3.27
N LEU A 374 7.32 -12.76 2.41
CA LEU A 374 7.15 -14.21 2.26
C LEU A 374 8.06 -14.82 1.20
N VAL A 375 8.73 -14.02 0.36
CA VAL A 375 9.46 -14.54 -0.80
C VAL A 375 10.62 -15.44 -0.41
N LEU A 376 11.38 -15.04 0.63
CA LEU A 376 12.53 -15.77 1.08
C LEU A 376 12.15 -17.11 1.73
N PRO A 377 11.21 -17.16 2.70
CA PRO A 377 10.76 -18.44 3.23
C PRO A 377 10.13 -19.31 2.13
N ALA A 378 9.39 -18.73 1.17
CA ALA A 378 8.86 -19.49 0.03
C ALA A 378 9.97 -20.09 -0.85
N MET A 379 11.06 -19.36 -1.10
CA MET A 379 12.23 -19.87 -1.82
C MET A 379 12.86 -21.06 -1.08
N VAL A 380 13.01 -20.96 0.24
CA VAL A 380 13.56 -22.05 1.08
C VAL A 380 12.63 -23.26 1.07
N LEU A 381 11.31 -23.06 1.15
CA LEU A 381 10.32 -24.13 1.02
C LEU A 381 10.40 -24.80 -0.36
N CYS A 382 10.48 -24.03 -1.45
CA CYS A 382 10.65 -24.57 -2.80
C CYS A 382 11.94 -25.38 -2.95
N ALA A 383 13.03 -24.92 -2.33
CA ALA A 383 14.29 -25.67 -2.29
C ALA A 383 14.14 -26.99 -1.52
N ALA A 384 13.38 -27.00 -0.42
CA ALA A 384 13.08 -28.18 0.36
C ALA A 384 12.24 -29.21 -0.41
N LEU A 385 11.18 -28.76 -1.07
CA LEU A 385 10.33 -29.59 -1.92
C LEU A 385 11.13 -30.14 -3.12
N GLY A 386 11.97 -29.32 -3.75
CA GLY A 386 12.87 -29.74 -4.81
C GLY A 386 13.88 -30.79 -4.35
N ALA A 387 14.42 -30.66 -3.13
CA ALA A 387 15.24 -31.69 -2.51
C ALA A 387 14.43 -32.98 -2.29
N GLY A 388 13.18 -32.88 -1.83
CA GLY A 388 12.23 -33.99 -1.71
C GLY A 388 12.05 -34.76 -3.03
N ALA A 389 11.98 -34.05 -4.16
CA ALA A 389 11.84 -34.67 -5.48
C ALA A 389 13.00 -35.62 -5.87
N THR A 390 14.18 -35.50 -5.25
CA THR A 390 15.31 -36.44 -5.47
C THR A 390 15.02 -37.86 -5.02
N ALA A 391 14.05 -38.02 -4.13
CA ALA A 391 13.57 -39.32 -3.67
C ALA A 391 12.85 -40.12 -4.76
N LEU A 392 12.36 -39.44 -5.80
CA LEU A 392 11.60 -40.07 -6.87
C LEU A 392 12.52 -40.69 -7.93
N SER A 393 12.12 -41.85 -8.42
CA SER A 393 12.76 -42.56 -9.53
C SER A 393 11.90 -42.55 -10.79
N GLY A 394 12.53 -42.78 -11.94
CA GLY A 394 11.84 -42.90 -13.23
C GLY A 394 11.07 -41.65 -13.66
N THR A 395 9.89 -41.86 -14.24
CA THR A 395 9.02 -40.80 -14.79
C THR A 395 8.40 -39.92 -13.70
N ARG A 396 8.17 -40.46 -12.49
CA ARG A 396 7.59 -39.72 -11.35
C ARG A 396 8.41 -38.51 -10.94
N ARG A 397 9.73 -38.59 -11.12
CA ARG A 397 10.68 -37.49 -10.83
C ARG A 397 10.34 -36.19 -11.56
N TRP A 398 9.70 -36.28 -12.72
CA TRP A 398 9.30 -35.12 -13.52
C TRP A 398 7.81 -34.84 -13.46
N LEU A 399 6.99 -35.90 -13.42
CA LEU A 399 5.55 -35.77 -13.38
C LEU A 399 5.07 -35.09 -12.10
N VAL A 400 5.64 -35.43 -10.93
CA VAL A 400 5.23 -34.79 -9.66
C VAL A 400 5.55 -33.29 -9.67
N PRO A 401 6.78 -32.85 -10.01
CA PRO A 401 7.04 -31.43 -10.11
C PRO A 401 6.17 -30.70 -11.14
N LEU A 402 5.86 -31.35 -12.26
CA LEU A 402 5.00 -30.76 -13.30
C LEU A 402 3.55 -30.61 -12.83
N VAL A 403 2.98 -31.63 -12.17
CA VAL A 403 1.62 -31.55 -11.61
C VAL A 403 1.53 -30.45 -10.55
N PHE A 404 2.52 -30.36 -9.67
CA PHE A 404 2.59 -29.29 -8.69
C PHE A 404 2.70 -27.92 -9.37
N ALA A 405 3.56 -27.80 -10.38
CA ALA A 405 3.74 -26.57 -11.15
C ALA A 405 2.44 -26.09 -11.82
N VAL A 406 1.68 -27.00 -12.44
CA VAL A 406 0.39 -26.68 -13.06
C VAL A 406 -0.64 -26.26 -11.99
N GLY A 407 -0.70 -26.97 -10.86
CA GLY A 407 -1.59 -26.59 -9.76
C GLY A 407 -1.23 -25.25 -9.12
N SER A 408 0.07 -24.99 -8.93
CA SER A 408 0.56 -23.72 -8.38
C SER A 408 0.36 -22.57 -9.37
N ALA A 409 0.52 -22.80 -10.68
CA ALA A 409 0.19 -21.82 -11.71
C ALA A 409 -1.31 -21.49 -11.72
N PHE A 410 -2.18 -22.48 -11.54
CA PHE A 410 -3.62 -22.27 -11.35
C PHE A 410 -3.89 -21.38 -10.12
N LEU A 411 -3.29 -21.69 -8.97
CA LEU A 411 -3.45 -20.85 -7.76
C LEU A 411 -2.89 -19.43 -7.94
N ALA A 412 -1.73 -19.30 -8.60
CA ALA A 412 -1.11 -18.02 -8.92
C ALA A 412 -2.03 -17.17 -9.83
N HIS A 413 -2.70 -17.79 -10.80
CA HIS A 413 -3.68 -17.12 -11.66
C HIS A 413 -4.84 -16.52 -10.85
N PHE A 414 -5.38 -17.25 -9.87
CA PHE A 414 -6.45 -16.68 -9.03
C PHE A 414 -5.94 -15.63 -8.04
N ASN A 415 -4.72 -15.78 -7.53
CA ASN A 415 -4.07 -14.72 -6.74
C ASN A 415 -3.80 -13.44 -7.56
N ALA A 416 -3.73 -13.53 -8.89
CA ALA A 416 -3.60 -12.38 -9.76
C ALA A 416 -4.89 -11.53 -9.80
N VAL A 417 -6.07 -12.15 -9.75
CA VAL A 417 -7.36 -11.48 -9.96
C VAL A 417 -7.53 -10.22 -9.07
N PRO A 418 -7.25 -10.26 -7.75
CA PRO A 418 -7.27 -9.06 -6.89
C PRO A 418 -6.38 -7.92 -7.39
N TRP A 419 -5.17 -8.21 -7.86
CA TRP A 419 -4.23 -7.20 -8.35
C TRP A 419 -4.67 -6.56 -9.67
N VAL A 420 -5.31 -7.32 -10.54
CA VAL A 420 -5.90 -6.81 -11.78
C VAL A 420 -6.95 -5.77 -11.44
N ARG A 421 -7.87 -6.13 -10.53
CA ARG A 421 -8.94 -5.23 -10.10
C ARG A 421 -8.38 -3.99 -9.40
N ALA A 422 -7.39 -4.16 -8.54
CA ALA A 422 -6.71 -3.04 -7.89
C ALA A 422 -5.96 -2.14 -8.90
N SER A 423 -5.37 -2.73 -9.95
CA SER A 423 -4.74 -1.96 -11.03
C SER A 423 -5.75 -1.18 -11.86
N HIS A 424 -6.94 -1.75 -12.13
CA HIS A 424 -8.03 -1.01 -12.77
C HIS A 424 -8.53 0.14 -11.90
N ALA A 425 -8.69 -0.08 -10.59
CA ALA A 425 -9.05 0.98 -9.65
C ALA A 425 -8.03 2.14 -9.66
N LEU A 426 -6.74 1.80 -9.70
CA LEU A 426 -5.66 2.80 -9.79
C LEU A 426 -5.66 3.55 -11.13
N SER A 427 -5.82 2.84 -12.25
CA SER A 427 -5.88 3.45 -13.60
C SER A 427 -7.09 4.37 -13.74
N TRP A 428 -8.27 3.95 -13.26
CA TRP A 428 -9.46 4.79 -13.18
C TRP A 428 -9.21 6.06 -12.36
N LEU A 429 -8.55 5.92 -11.20
CA LEU A 429 -8.24 7.05 -10.34
C LEU A 429 -7.23 8.01 -10.99
N ALA A 430 -6.19 7.48 -11.62
CA ALA A 430 -5.21 8.28 -12.37
C ALA A 430 -5.88 9.06 -13.50
N GLY A 431 -6.78 8.41 -14.27
CA GLY A 431 -7.59 9.09 -15.28
C GLY A 431 -8.44 10.22 -14.70
N SER A 432 -9.08 9.98 -13.55
CA SER A 432 -9.89 10.99 -12.84
C SER A 432 -9.06 12.17 -12.30
N VAL A 433 -7.84 11.91 -11.81
CA VAL A 433 -6.88 12.94 -11.38
C VAL A 433 -6.41 13.76 -12.56
N ALA A 434 -6.04 13.11 -13.67
CA ALA A 434 -5.62 13.78 -14.89
C ALA A 434 -6.74 14.67 -15.46
N GLU A 435 -7.98 14.18 -15.47
CA GLU A 435 -9.17 14.95 -15.87
C GLU A 435 -9.38 16.16 -14.95
N ALA A 436 -9.36 15.97 -13.63
CA ALA A 436 -9.50 17.07 -12.67
C ALA A 436 -8.41 18.14 -12.85
N ARG A 437 -7.16 17.76 -13.10
CA ARG A 437 -6.07 18.69 -13.39
C ARG A 437 -6.20 19.37 -14.74
N ALA A 438 -6.72 18.68 -15.75
CA ALA A 438 -7.01 19.28 -17.04
C ALA A 438 -8.11 20.36 -16.91
N SER A 439 -9.16 20.09 -16.11
CA SER A 439 -10.27 21.02 -15.89
C SER A 439 -9.94 22.17 -14.94
N HIS A 440 -9.14 21.93 -13.90
CA HIS A 440 -8.90 22.90 -12.82
C HIS A 440 -7.46 23.43 -12.76
N GLY A 441 -6.57 23.01 -13.64
CA GLY A 441 -5.16 23.45 -13.72
C GLY A 441 -4.17 22.39 -13.24
N ALA A 442 -3.00 22.32 -13.90
CA ALA A 442 -1.99 21.29 -13.65
C ALA A 442 -1.34 21.37 -12.25
N GLY A 443 -1.26 22.57 -11.67
CA GLY A 443 -0.70 22.81 -10.33
C GLY A 443 -1.69 22.60 -9.18
N THR A 444 -2.93 22.20 -9.49
CA THR A 444 -4.00 22.07 -8.51
C THR A 444 -3.77 20.89 -7.58
N GLN A 445 -3.90 21.15 -6.27
CA GLN A 445 -3.88 20.10 -5.26
C GLN A 445 -5.13 19.24 -5.41
N VAL A 446 -4.95 17.92 -5.51
CA VAL A 446 -6.06 16.96 -5.59
C VAL A 446 -6.05 16.10 -4.34
N ILE A 447 -7.21 15.98 -3.69
CA ILE A 447 -7.45 15.05 -2.59
C ILE A 447 -8.53 14.08 -3.01
N VAL A 448 -8.23 12.79 -2.94
CA VAL A 448 -9.18 11.71 -3.23
C VAL A 448 -9.87 11.34 -1.93
N LEU A 449 -11.19 11.47 -1.88
CA LEU A 449 -11.99 11.03 -0.74
C LEU A 449 -12.25 9.53 -0.83
N ASP A 450 -12.03 8.82 0.27
CA ASP A 450 -12.14 7.36 0.34
C ASP A 450 -11.45 6.67 -0.85
N PRO A 451 -10.13 6.92 -1.05
CA PRO A 451 -9.42 6.27 -2.13
C PRO A 451 -9.62 4.76 -2.01
N PRO A 452 -9.83 4.04 -3.12
CA PRO A 452 -9.99 2.59 -3.07
C PRO A 452 -8.75 2.00 -2.40
N ARG A 453 -8.89 1.51 -1.17
CA ARG A 453 -7.78 0.94 -0.39
C ARG A 453 -7.48 -0.47 -0.92
N ALA A 454 -7.83 -1.49 -0.15
CA ALA A 454 -7.67 -2.88 -0.54
C ALA A 454 -8.80 -3.34 -1.47
N THR A 455 -8.53 -3.54 -2.75
CA THR A 455 -9.48 -4.21 -3.66
C THR A 455 -9.26 -5.72 -3.59
N LEU A 456 -10.23 -6.46 -3.05
CA LEU A 456 -10.09 -7.89 -2.73
C LEU A 456 -8.81 -8.20 -1.94
N GLY A 457 -8.47 -7.31 -1.00
CA GLY A 457 -7.30 -7.49 -0.18
C GLY A 457 -6.00 -6.92 -0.71
N VAL A 458 -5.96 -6.35 -1.91
CA VAL A 458 -4.71 -5.77 -2.43
C VAL A 458 -4.82 -4.26 -2.43
N ASP A 459 -4.00 -3.61 -1.62
CA ASP A 459 -3.85 -2.16 -1.63
C ASP A 459 -2.73 -1.74 -2.59
N VAL A 460 -3.12 -1.37 -3.82
CA VAL A 460 -2.19 -0.84 -4.83
C VAL A 460 -2.20 0.70 -4.81
N VAL A 461 -3.17 1.31 -4.14
CA VAL A 461 -3.47 2.74 -4.26
C VAL A 461 -2.79 3.53 -3.16
N ALA A 462 -2.85 3.09 -1.90
CA ALA A 462 -2.30 3.86 -0.77
C ALA A 462 -0.81 4.20 -0.95
N GLY A 463 0.01 3.26 -1.42
CA GLY A 463 1.43 3.49 -1.72
C GLY A 463 1.68 4.24 -3.04
N ALA A 464 0.72 4.27 -3.95
CA ALA A 464 0.87 4.87 -5.28
C ALA A 464 0.35 6.31 -5.37
N LEU A 465 -0.58 6.73 -4.50
CA LEU A 465 -1.21 8.06 -4.52
C LEU A 465 -0.18 9.20 -4.56
N GLY A 466 0.83 9.14 -3.69
CA GLY A 466 1.89 10.16 -3.65
C GLY A 466 2.70 10.24 -4.96
N VAL A 467 2.73 9.17 -5.75
CA VAL A 467 3.49 9.08 -7.00
C VAL A 467 2.62 9.32 -8.24
N LEU A 468 1.30 9.19 -8.16
CA LEU A 468 0.38 9.52 -9.26
C LEU A 468 0.58 10.97 -9.75
N GLY A 469 0.87 11.89 -8.82
CA GLY A 469 1.18 13.28 -9.13
C GLY A 469 2.34 13.46 -10.13
N VAL A 470 3.34 12.56 -10.08
CA VAL A 470 4.55 12.55 -10.92
C VAL A 470 4.27 11.94 -12.30
N PHE A 471 3.33 11.01 -12.38
CA PHE A 471 3.04 10.27 -13.61
C PHE A 471 1.97 10.90 -14.52
N ASP A 472 1.16 11.83 -14.00
CA ASP A 472 0.07 12.43 -14.75
C ASP A 472 0.47 13.69 -15.55
N GLY A 473 1.75 13.83 -15.89
CA GLY A 473 2.23 14.91 -16.76
C GLY A 473 2.18 16.32 -16.16
N GLY A 474 2.01 16.47 -14.83
CA GLY A 474 1.99 17.77 -14.16
C GLY A 474 3.35 18.49 -14.10
N GLY A 475 4.39 17.92 -14.73
CA GLY A 475 5.76 18.42 -14.67
C GLY A 475 6.40 18.23 -13.28
N PRO A 476 7.66 18.64 -13.11
CA PRO A 476 8.37 18.56 -11.82
C PRO A 476 7.69 19.35 -10.68
N ASN A 477 6.75 20.24 -11.01
CA ASN A 477 6.03 21.09 -10.06
C ASN A 477 4.64 20.55 -9.69
N ALA A 478 4.28 19.34 -10.12
CA ALA A 478 2.99 18.75 -9.78
C ALA A 478 2.89 18.50 -8.27
N LYS A 479 1.86 19.06 -7.62
CA LYS A 479 1.58 18.75 -6.21
C LYS A 479 1.23 17.26 -6.05
N PRO A 480 1.61 16.59 -4.95
CA PRO A 480 1.28 15.18 -4.75
C PRO A 480 -0.24 14.98 -4.62
N VAL A 481 -0.77 13.83 -5.06
CA VAL A 481 -2.18 13.47 -4.81
C VAL A 481 -2.27 12.86 -3.42
N LEU A 482 -3.22 13.32 -2.60
CA LEU A 482 -3.41 12.82 -1.24
C LEU A 482 -4.72 12.03 -1.13
N GLY A 483 -4.74 11.04 -0.24
CA GLY A 483 -5.93 10.30 0.11
C GLY A 483 -6.48 10.78 1.44
N LEU A 484 -7.79 10.98 1.55
CA LEU A 484 -8.45 11.38 2.79
C LEU A 484 -9.65 10.49 3.04
N ALA A 485 -9.73 9.89 4.23
CA ALA A 485 -10.94 9.18 4.63
C ALA A 485 -12.09 10.18 4.80
N ARG A 486 -13.29 9.86 4.31
CA ARG A 486 -14.45 10.75 4.38
C ARG A 486 -14.80 11.11 5.81
N GLU A 487 -14.61 10.20 6.76
CA GLU A 487 -14.84 10.46 8.18
C GLU A 487 -13.85 11.45 8.79
N ALA A 488 -12.68 11.63 8.16
CA ALA A 488 -11.68 12.61 8.58
C ALA A 488 -11.83 13.97 7.86
N LEU A 489 -12.76 14.08 6.89
CA LEU A 489 -12.99 15.30 6.13
C LEU A 489 -13.34 16.49 7.03
N ALA A 490 -14.21 16.28 8.01
CA ALA A 490 -14.61 17.34 8.93
C ALA A 490 -13.41 17.88 9.72
N LEU A 491 -12.54 17.00 10.24
CA LEU A 491 -11.30 17.40 10.93
C LEU A 491 -10.35 18.12 9.98
N TYR A 492 -10.17 17.61 8.76
CA TYR A 492 -9.34 18.25 7.75
C TYR A 492 -9.83 19.66 7.40
N ALA A 493 -11.13 19.85 7.20
CA ALA A 493 -11.74 21.14 6.86
C ALA A 493 -11.50 22.23 7.92
N HIS A 494 -11.29 21.85 9.19
CA HIS A 494 -10.95 22.79 10.26
C HIS A 494 -9.45 23.17 10.28
N GLY A 495 -8.60 22.33 9.69
CA GLY A 495 -7.15 22.52 9.65
C GLY A 495 -6.73 23.73 8.82
N GLU A 496 -5.59 24.33 9.19
CA GLU A 496 -4.98 25.41 8.41
C GLU A 496 -4.53 24.92 7.04
N ALA A 497 -3.97 23.71 6.96
CA ALA A 497 -3.55 23.08 5.71
C ALA A 497 -4.67 22.97 4.67
N CYS A 498 -5.92 22.69 5.09
CA CYS A 498 -7.06 22.67 4.17
C CYS A 498 -7.36 24.07 3.62
N ARG A 499 -7.35 25.09 4.49
CA ARG A 499 -7.63 26.48 4.10
C ARG A 499 -6.56 27.03 3.16
N GLU A 500 -5.30 26.77 3.43
CA GLU A 500 -4.19 27.12 2.55
C GLU A 500 -4.33 26.47 1.17
N ARG A 501 -4.57 25.15 1.13
CA ARG A 501 -4.74 24.43 -0.13
C ARG A 501 -6.00 24.87 -0.89
N ALA A 502 -7.09 25.21 -0.19
CA ALA A 502 -8.31 25.73 -0.79
C ALA A 502 -8.09 27.09 -1.46
N ARG A 503 -7.28 27.98 -0.85
CA ARG A 503 -6.86 29.25 -1.50
C ARG A 503 -6.09 29.00 -2.79
N ASP A 504 -5.30 27.94 -2.83
CA ASP A 504 -4.56 27.49 -4.02
C ASP A 504 -5.42 26.70 -5.02
N GLY A 505 -6.73 26.54 -4.77
CA GLY A 505 -7.66 25.87 -5.68
C GLY A 505 -7.83 24.37 -5.46
N LEU A 506 -7.76 23.87 -4.22
CA LEU A 506 -7.99 22.46 -3.86
C LEU A 506 -9.24 21.84 -4.52
N VAL A 507 -9.03 20.66 -5.12
CA VAL A 507 -10.09 19.82 -5.68
C VAL A 507 -10.22 18.53 -4.89
N LEU A 508 -11.46 18.23 -4.47
CA LEU A 508 -11.84 16.93 -3.91
C LEU A 508 -12.35 16.02 -5.02
N LEU A 509 -11.74 14.86 -5.18
CA LEU A 509 -12.27 13.79 -6.02
C LEU A 509 -13.12 12.85 -5.18
N VAL A 510 -14.40 12.80 -5.49
CA VAL A 510 -15.36 11.92 -4.80
C VAL A 510 -15.71 10.76 -5.73
N PRO A 511 -15.37 9.51 -5.37
CA PRO A 511 -15.86 8.34 -6.09
C PRO A 511 -17.38 8.30 -6.04
N SER A 512 -18.06 8.29 -7.19
CA SER A 512 -19.52 8.10 -7.19
C SER A 512 -19.87 6.77 -6.52
N ALA A 513 -20.90 6.79 -5.66
CA ALA A 513 -21.45 5.56 -5.11
C ALA A 513 -21.90 4.65 -6.27
N PRO A 514 -21.72 3.32 -6.15
CA PRO A 514 -22.33 2.40 -7.12
C PRO A 514 -23.85 2.63 -7.11
N ALA A 515 -24.48 2.63 -8.29
CA ALA A 515 -25.92 2.73 -8.40
C ALA A 515 -26.60 1.63 -7.55
N GLU A 516 -27.66 1.99 -6.82
CA GLU A 516 -28.42 1.04 -6.00
C GLU A 516 -28.83 -0.20 -6.82
N GLY A 517 -28.59 -1.39 -6.26
CA GLY A 517 -28.95 -2.67 -6.88
C GLY A 517 -27.85 -3.35 -7.70
N VAL A 518 -26.68 -2.72 -7.82
CA VAL A 518 -25.52 -3.32 -8.49
C VAL A 518 -24.67 -4.08 -7.48
N ASP A 519 -24.44 -5.39 -7.71
CA ASP A 519 -23.62 -6.22 -6.83
C ASP A 519 -22.22 -5.58 -6.64
N PRO A 520 -21.87 -5.17 -5.39
CA PRO A 520 -20.65 -4.44 -5.10
C PRO A 520 -19.39 -5.23 -5.44
N THR A 521 -19.49 -6.54 -5.63
CA THR A 521 -18.33 -7.41 -5.88
C THR A 521 -17.88 -7.47 -7.36
N PHE A 522 -18.72 -7.08 -8.33
CA PHE A 522 -18.38 -7.22 -9.75
C PHE A 522 -18.57 -5.96 -10.60
N ALA A 523 -19.59 -5.13 -10.35
CA ALA A 523 -19.89 -3.97 -11.21
C ALA A 523 -19.51 -2.62 -10.57
N ALA A 524 -18.80 -2.64 -9.45
CA ALA A 524 -18.41 -1.44 -8.71
C ALA A 524 -17.33 -0.58 -9.39
N PHE A 525 -16.56 -1.07 -10.37
CA PHE A 525 -15.46 -0.28 -10.95
C PHE A 525 -15.69 0.24 -12.36
N GLU A 526 -16.54 -0.42 -13.17
CA GLU A 526 -16.66 -0.07 -14.59
C GLU A 526 -17.52 1.17 -14.89
N SER A 527 -18.30 1.65 -13.92
CA SER A 527 -19.21 2.78 -14.10
C SER A 527 -19.06 3.91 -13.07
N ARG A 528 -17.99 3.91 -12.26
CA ARG A 528 -17.76 5.03 -11.34
C ARG A 528 -17.26 6.21 -12.16
N THR A 529 -17.99 7.30 -12.18
CA THR A 529 -17.44 8.61 -12.52
C THR A 529 -16.95 9.22 -11.21
N ALA A 530 -15.69 9.66 -11.13
CA ALA A 530 -15.30 10.52 -10.02
C ALA A 530 -15.88 11.92 -10.29
N VAL A 531 -16.44 12.56 -9.27
CA VAL A 531 -16.86 13.95 -9.38
C VAL A 531 -15.76 14.80 -8.78
N ALA A 532 -15.21 15.72 -9.57
CA ALA A 532 -14.30 16.75 -9.10
C ALA A 532 -15.12 17.89 -8.50
N LEU A 533 -14.97 18.09 -7.19
CA LEU A 533 -15.59 19.17 -6.43
C LEU A 533 -14.51 20.16 -6.04
N ARG A 534 -14.63 21.40 -6.51
CA ARG A 534 -13.74 22.47 -6.06
C ARG A 534 -14.19 22.94 -4.67
N LEU A 535 -13.26 23.01 -3.74
CA LEU A 535 -13.55 23.57 -2.42
C LEU A 535 -13.65 25.08 -2.50
N GLY A 536 -14.62 25.65 -1.78
CA GLY A 536 -14.84 27.10 -1.72
C GLY A 536 -13.57 27.88 -1.36
N ARG A 537 -13.30 28.93 -2.12
CA ARG A 537 -12.16 29.80 -1.87
C ARG A 537 -12.41 30.66 -0.64
N GLN A 538 -11.42 30.78 0.23
CA GLN A 538 -11.47 31.72 1.34
C GLN A 538 -10.87 33.07 0.93
N ASP A 539 -11.71 34.09 0.74
CA ASP A 539 -11.28 35.42 0.26
C ASP A 539 -11.09 36.47 1.35
N GLY A 540 -11.19 36.12 2.65
CA GLY A 540 -11.13 37.11 3.73
C GLY A 540 -10.63 36.62 5.10
N ALA A 541 -10.49 37.57 6.03
CA ALA A 541 -10.23 37.31 7.44
C ALA A 541 -11.43 36.60 8.08
N ALA A 542 -11.18 35.61 8.94
CA ALA A 542 -12.19 34.74 9.56
C ALA A 542 -13.49 35.49 9.90
N SER A 543 -14.55 35.20 9.15
CA SER A 543 -15.86 35.83 9.33
C SER A 543 -16.40 35.51 10.73
N LYS A 544 -16.92 36.54 11.41
CA LYS A 544 -17.60 36.38 12.69
C LYS A 544 -18.83 35.49 12.52
N SER A 545 -19.16 34.73 13.57
CA SER A 545 -20.42 33.98 13.67
C SER A 545 -21.61 34.82 13.20
N ARG A 546 -22.48 34.22 12.38
CA ARG A 546 -23.66 34.87 11.80
C ARG A 546 -24.89 34.39 12.53
N ARG A 547 -25.73 35.32 12.97
CA ARG A 547 -26.93 35.02 13.76
C ARG A 547 -28.15 35.72 13.19
N TRP A 548 -29.27 35.03 13.23
CA TRP A 548 -30.59 35.60 12.95
C TRP A 548 -31.63 35.05 13.93
N PHE A 549 -32.69 35.82 14.14
CA PHE A 549 -33.67 35.57 15.20
C PHE A 549 -35.08 35.55 14.63
N ASN A 550 -35.93 34.70 15.17
CA ASN A 550 -37.37 34.65 14.87
C ASN A 550 -37.72 34.46 13.38
N ASP A 551 -36.78 33.96 12.57
CA ASP A 551 -36.99 33.65 11.15
C ASP A 551 -36.45 32.25 10.83
N GLY A 552 -37.23 31.47 10.08
CA GLY A 552 -36.82 30.16 9.56
C GLY A 552 -35.87 30.27 8.37
N ARG A 553 -35.59 31.49 7.90
CA ARG A 553 -34.68 31.77 6.78
C ARG A 553 -33.60 32.75 7.20
N SER A 554 -32.40 32.55 6.67
CA SER A 554 -31.34 33.52 6.80
C SER A 554 -31.65 34.79 5.98
N PRO A 555 -31.06 35.95 6.32
CA PRO A 555 -30.97 37.06 5.36
C PRO A 555 -30.23 36.62 4.09
N SER A 556 -30.16 37.49 3.07
CA SER A 556 -29.26 37.24 1.93
C SER A 556 -27.84 37.17 2.46
N LEU A 557 -27.15 36.08 2.16
CA LEU A 557 -25.79 35.83 2.57
C LEU A 557 -24.86 35.81 1.35
N ASP A 558 -23.58 35.97 1.60
CA ASP A 558 -22.50 35.62 0.70
C ASP A 558 -21.43 34.97 1.58
N LEU A 559 -21.54 33.66 1.75
CA LEU A 559 -20.72 32.90 2.69
C LEU A 559 -19.75 32.00 1.96
N ALA A 560 -18.47 32.13 2.30
CA ALA A 560 -17.50 31.09 2.03
C ALA A 560 -17.78 29.87 2.91
N THR A 561 -17.99 28.71 2.30
CA THR A 561 -18.45 27.48 2.99
C THR A 561 -17.46 26.99 4.04
N LEU A 562 -16.15 27.14 3.79
CA LEU A 562 -15.09 26.74 4.73
C LEU A 562 -14.99 27.60 6.00
N GLU A 563 -15.61 28.80 6.03
CA GLU A 563 -15.65 29.64 7.23
C GLU A 563 -16.80 29.28 8.17
N HIS A 564 -17.75 28.47 7.68
CA HIS A 564 -19.00 28.19 8.34
C HIS A 564 -19.30 26.69 8.26
N LEU A 565 -18.78 25.94 9.24
CA LEU A 565 -18.80 24.47 9.24
C LEU A 565 -19.85 23.89 10.20
N ALA A 566 -20.61 24.73 10.89
CA ALA A 566 -21.67 24.31 11.80
C ALA A 566 -22.86 25.27 11.75
N LEU A 567 -24.06 24.70 11.83
CA LEU A 567 -25.30 25.44 12.07
C LEU A 567 -25.99 24.90 13.33
N VAL A 568 -26.29 25.81 14.25
CA VAL A 568 -26.99 25.51 15.49
C VAL A 568 -28.27 26.34 15.52
N VAL A 569 -29.43 25.68 15.63
CA VAL A 569 -30.74 26.33 15.60
C VAL A 569 -31.45 26.05 16.92
N ARG A 570 -31.64 27.08 17.74
CA ARG A 570 -32.48 27.01 18.92
C ARG A 570 -33.93 27.16 18.50
N ALA A 571 -34.75 26.17 18.85
CA ALA A 571 -36.18 26.20 18.59
C ALA A 571 -36.94 26.59 19.85
N LYS A 572 -38.17 27.09 19.69
CA LYS A 572 -39.07 27.27 20.82
C LYS A 572 -39.44 25.92 21.46
N PRO A 573 -39.87 25.91 22.74
CA PRO A 573 -40.19 24.67 23.47
C PRO A 573 -41.29 23.80 22.84
N ASP A 574 -42.15 24.38 22.00
CA ASP A 574 -43.25 23.73 21.30
C ASP A 574 -42.84 23.12 19.94
N ALA A 575 -41.55 23.17 19.58
CA ALA A 575 -41.05 22.58 18.35
C ALA A 575 -41.24 21.05 18.33
N ASP A 576 -41.69 20.53 17.19
CA ASP A 576 -41.82 19.08 16.98
C ASP A 576 -40.43 18.43 16.86
N THR A 577 -39.95 17.86 17.97
CA THR A 577 -38.68 17.12 18.01
C THR A 577 -38.82 15.64 17.64
N SER A 578 -40.02 15.18 17.22
CA SER A 578 -40.24 13.78 16.86
C SER A 578 -39.64 13.41 15.50
N ARG A 579 -39.33 14.40 14.67
CA ARG A 579 -38.72 14.23 13.34
C ARG A 579 -37.30 14.81 13.31
N PRO A 580 -36.37 14.17 12.57
CA PRO A 580 -35.01 14.68 12.46
C PRO A 580 -35.00 16.01 11.71
N PRO A 581 -34.28 17.03 12.21
CA PRO A 581 -34.37 18.35 11.64
C PRO A 581 -33.69 18.43 10.25
N ARG A 582 -34.22 19.24 9.32
CA ARG A 582 -33.70 19.43 7.95
C ARG A 582 -33.41 20.89 7.61
N VAL A 583 -32.19 21.16 7.16
CA VAL A 583 -31.79 22.47 6.64
C VAL A 583 -31.61 22.40 5.13
N GLY A 584 -32.14 23.39 4.42
CA GLY A 584 -31.87 23.61 3.00
C GLY A 584 -30.97 24.83 2.79
N TRP A 585 -30.17 24.82 1.74
CA TRP A 585 -29.42 26.00 1.31
C TRP A 585 -29.38 26.13 -0.20
N ARG A 586 -29.07 27.35 -0.65
CA ARG A 586 -28.91 27.70 -2.05
C ARG A 586 -27.47 28.11 -2.28
N ALA A 587 -26.80 27.36 -3.15
CA ALA A 587 -25.45 27.68 -3.60
C ALA A 587 -25.46 28.85 -4.59
N GLY A 588 -24.28 29.41 -4.87
CA GLY A 588 -24.12 30.56 -5.78
C GLY A 588 -24.57 30.29 -7.22
N ASP A 589 -24.60 29.03 -7.64
CA ASP A 589 -25.07 28.55 -8.96
C ASP A 589 -26.59 28.30 -9.02
N GLU A 590 -27.32 28.77 -8.00
CA GLU A 590 -28.77 28.57 -7.79
C GLU A 590 -29.20 27.12 -7.48
N SER A 591 -28.27 26.17 -7.40
CA SER A 591 -28.59 24.81 -6.96
C SER A 591 -29.07 24.81 -5.51
N THR A 592 -30.00 23.92 -5.20
CA THR A 592 -30.59 23.78 -3.86
C THR A 592 -30.24 22.42 -3.30
N HIS A 593 -29.72 22.42 -2.07
CA HIS A 593 -29.31 21.22 -1.36
C HIS A 593 -29.99 21.16 0.01
N GLU A 594 -30.03 19.97 0.60
CA GLU A 594 -30.60 19.73 1.92
C GLU A 594 -29.69 18.83 2.75
N LEU A 595 -29.68 19.04 4.07
CA LEU A 595 -28.94 18.26 5.05
C LEU A 595 -29.85 17.93 6.24
N ILE A 596 -29.73 16.70 6.72
CA ILE A 596 -30.42 16.22 7.92
C ILE A 596 -29.48 16.42 9.12
N GLY A 597 -29.99 17.06 10.17
CA GLY A 597 -29.33 17.24 11.46
C GLY A 597 -29.96 16.39 12.55
N VAL A 598 -29.68 16.74 13.81
CA VAL A 598 -30.23 16.04 14.98
C VAL A 598 -30.71 17.05 16.03
N TRP A 599 -31.76 16.67 16.77
CA TRP A 599 -32.21 17.41 17.94
C TRP A 599 -31.37 17.04 19.16
N TRP A 600 -30.83 18.06 19.83
CA TRP A 600 -30.07 17.95 21.07
C TRP A 600 -30.70 18.85 22.14
N ARG A 601 -30.94 18.32 23.34
CA ARG A 601 -31.49 19.08 24.47
C ARG A 601 -30.37 19.62 25.34
N ARG A 602 -30.00 20.88 25.14
CA ARG A 602 -28.99 21.56 25.97
C ARG A 602 -29.68 22.56 26.88
N GLY A 603 -29.57 22.37 28.19
CA GLY A 603 -30.23 23.24 29.18
C GLY A 603 -31.77 23.17 29.15
N GLY A 604 -32.33 22.07 28.67
CA GLY A 604 -33.78 21.85 28.57
C GLY A 604 -34.44 22.41 27.30
N GLU A 605 -33.72 23.19 26.49
CA GLU A 605 -34.24 23.74 25.23
C GLU A 605 -33.90 22.83 24.02
N PRO A 606 -34.84 22.61 23.09
CA PRO A 606 -34.60 21.84 21.87
C PRO A 606 -33.70 22.64 20.91
N THR A 607 -32.52 22.09 20.63
CA THR A 607 -31.53 22.68 19.71
C THR A 607 -31.28 21.73 18.55
N ALA A 608 -31.53 22.16 17.32
CA ALA A 608 -31.13 21.43 16.13
C ALA A 608 -29.65 21.71 15.83
N VAL A 609 -28.87 20.67 15.58
CA VAL A 609 -27.45 20.79 15.22
C VAL A 609 -27.20 20.15 13.86
N PHE A 610 -26.46 20.85 13.02
CA PHE A 610 -26.06 20.41 11.69
C PHE A 610 -24.53 20.55 11.54
N ASP A 611 -23.86 19.42 11.29
CA ASP A 611 -22.41 19.36 11.01
C ASP A 611 -22.16 19.58 9.52
N LEU A 612 -22.05 20.84 9.12
CA LEU A 612 -21.81 21.23 7.72
C LEU A 612 -20.42 20.81 7.23
N ALA A 613 -19.46 20.64 8.15
CA ALA A 613 -18.11 20.15 7.88
C ALA A 613 -18.11 18.74 7.25
N SER A 614 -19.15 17.95 7.51
CA SER A 614 -19.30 16.58 6.99
C SER A 614 -20.11 16.51 5.69
N SER A 615 -20.73 17.60 5.24
CA SER A 615 -21.49 17.66 3.98
C SER A 615 -20.59 18.06 2.81
N LEU A 616 -20.46 17.17 1.84
CA LEU A 616 -19.74 17.43 0.60
C LEU A 616 -20.44 18.50 -0.23
N GLU A 617 -21.77 18.49 -0.25
CA GLU A 617 -22.56 19.47 -0.98
C GLU A 617 -22.33 20.88 -0.41
N TRP A 618 -22.27 21.02 0.92
CA TRP A 618 -21.96 22.29 1.56
C TRP A 618 -20.57 22.77 1.19
N LEU A 619 -19.55 21.91 1.39
CA LEU A 619 -18.16 22.25 1.12
C LEU A 619 -17.91 22.61 -0.36
N ALA A 620 -18.60 21.95 -1.28
CA ALA A 620 -18.50 22.16 -2.73
C ALA A 620 -19.32 23.34 -3.27
N SER A 621 -20.22 23.93 -2.47
CA SER A 621 -21.10 25.02 -2.94
C SER A 621 -20.36 26.33 -3.26
N GLU A 622 -19.06 26.42 -2.96
CA GLU A 622 -18.18 27.60 -2.95
C GLU A 622 -18.73 28.79 -2.14
N HIS A 623 -19.87 29.34 -2.57
CA HIS A 623 -20.64 30.40 -1.95
C HIS A 623 -22.07 29.95 -1.62
N VAL A 624 -22.56 30.30 -0.43
CA VAL A 624 -23.96 30.07 -0.03
C VAL A 624 -24.70 31.39 0.07
N ALA A 625 -25.76 31.52 -0.75
CA ALA A 625 -26.57 32.73 -0.84
C ALA A 625 -27.68 32.81 0.21
N ARG A 626 -28.19 31.64 0.64
CA ARG A 626 -29.29 31.55 1.61
C ARG A 626 -29.34 30.19 2.29
N VAL A 627 -29.73 30.18 3.57
CA VAL A 627 -30.01 28.98 4.36
C VAL A 627 -31.45 29.07 4.89
N TRP A 628 -32.18 27.96 4.90
CA TRP A 628 -33.55 27.91 5.40
C TRP A 628 -33.92 26.58 6.06
N SER A 629 -34.98 26.61 6.86
CA SER A 629 -35.67 25.42 7.32
C SER A 629 -36.47 24.75 6.21
N ALA A 630 -36.14 23.52 5.83
CA ALA A 630 -36.91 22.78 4.84
C ALA A 630 -38.32 22.41 5.35
N GLU A 631 -38.46 22.18 6.67
CA GLU A 631 -39.72 21.77 7.30
C GLU A 631 -40.48 22.93 7.97
N GLY A 632 -39.98 24.17 7.82
CA GLY A 632 -40.61 25.36 8.38
C GLY A 632 -40.60 25.38 9.91
N TRP A 633 -39.41 25.46 10.52
CA TRP A 633 -39.16 25.55 11.97
C TRP A 633 -40.11 26.55 12.64
N ALA A 634 -41.29 26.07 13.08
CA ALA A 634 -42.40 26.88 13.56
C ALA A 634 -42.18 27.34 15.01
N VAL A 635 -41.00 27.83 15.34
CA VAL A 635 -40.63 29.24 15.45
C VAL A 635 -39.19 29.20 15.96
N THR A 636 -38.22 29.35 15.07
CA THR A 636 -36.80 29.48 15.46
C THR A 636 -36.62 30.65 16.41
N SER A 637 -36.04 30.45 17.59
CA SER A 637 -35.70 31.56 18.48
C SER A 637 -34.41 32.25 18.01
N GLU A 638 -33.39 31.44 17.71
CA GLU A 638 -32.07 31.88 17.26
C GLU A 638 -31.46 30.81 16.35
N ALA A 639 -30.86 31.22 15.23
CA ALA A 639 -29.99 30.37 14.44
C ALA A 639 -28.61 31.00 14.37
N GLU A 640 -27.59 30.18 14.65
CA GLU A 640 -26.19 30.56 14.68
C GLU A 640 -25.41 29.70 13.69
N LEU A 641 -24.76 30.36 12.74
CA LEU A 641 -23.83 29.75 11.82
C LEU A 641 -22.39 30.09 12.25
N SER A 642 -21.61 29.07 12.57
CA SER A 642 -20.28 29.19 13.18
C SER A 642 -19.23 28.37 12.43
N ALA A 643 -17.96 28.70 12.67
CA ALA A 643 -16.82 27.98 12.10
C ALA A 643 -16.60 26.58 12.69
N VAL A 644 -17.17 26.31 13.87
CA VAL A 644 -17.02 25.05 14.59
C VAL A 644 -18.34 24.71 15.28
N LEU A 645 -18.61 23.41 15.42
CA LEU A 645 -19.62 22.90 16.33
C LEU A 645 -19.35 23.35 17.78
N PRO A 646 -20.36 23.30 18.68
CA PRO A 646 -20.15 23.55 20.09
C PRO A 646 -19.02 22.67 20.66
N PRO A 647 -18.06 23.24 21.43
CA PRO A 647 -16.99 22.45 22.01
C PRO A 647 -17.50 21.56 23.14
N ILE A 648 -16.81 20.43 23.34
CA ILE A 648 -17.03 19.52 24.46
C ILE A 648 -16.31 20.13 25.68
N ALA A 649 -17.07 20.72 26.60
CA ALA A 649 -16.53 21.29 27.83
C ALA A 649 -15.79 20.22 28.66
N GLY A 650 -14.64 20.59 29.24
CA GLY A 650 -13.75 19.68 29.96
C GLY A 650 -12.83 18.81 29.08
N ALA A 651 -13.06 18.74 27.76
CA ALA A 651 -12.30 17.89 26.84
C ALA A 651 -11.44 18.69 25.84
N ASN A 652 -10.73 19.70 26.32
CA ASN A 652 -9.90 20.58 25.47
C ASN A 652 -8.57 19.95 25.05
N ALA A 653 -8.05 18.99 25.82
CA ALA A 653 -6.84 18.25 25.51
C ALA A 653 -6.89 16.84 26.15
N PRO A 654 -6.32 15.81 25.49
CA PRO A 654 -6.19 14.49 26.08
C PRO A 654 -5.15 14.50 27.21
N THR A 655 -5.47 13.82 28.31
CA THR A 655 -4.45 13.39 29.28
C THR A 655 -3.89 12.05 28.83
N VAL A 656 -2.57 11.92 28.76
CA VAL A 656 -1.91 10.68 28.34
C VAL A 656 -1.67 9.80 29.56
N ASP A 657 -2.22 8.58 29.53
CA ASP A 657 -2.07 7.56 30.56
C ASP A 657 -1.51 6.29 29.92
N GLY A 658 -0.19 6.09 30.01
CA GLY A 658 0.51 5.05 29.27
C GLY A 658 0.41 5.27 27.75
N ASP A 659 -0.20 4.32 27.04
CA ASP A 659 -0.47 4.40 25.59
C ASP A 659 -1.89 4.92 25.28
N ASP A 660 -2.68 5.26 26.30
CA ASP A 660 -4.08 5.62 26.16
C ASP A 660 -4.28 7.13 26.27
N TRP A 661 -5.33 7.64 25.62
CA TRP A 661 -5.80 9.02 25.80
C TRP A 661 -7.06 9.05 26.63
N VAL A 662 -7.09 9.92 27.62
CA VAL A 662 -8.19 10.10 28.55
C VAL A 662 -8.73 11.51 28.44
N PHE A 663 -10.04 11.63 28.20
CA PHE A 663 -10.77 12.90 28.20
C PHE A 663 -11.73 12.94 29.39
N ALA A 664 -11.92 14.10 30.00
CA ALA A 664 -12.84 14.30 31.12
C ALA A 664 -13.97 15.28 30.72
N PRO A 665 -14.90 14.88 29.83
CA PRO A 665 -16.01 15.74 29.46
C PRO A 665 -16.91 16.03 30.67
N GLU A 666 -17.45 17.24 30.77
CA GLU A 666 -18.36 17.59 31.86
C GLU A 666 -19.68 16.78 31.79
N ALA A 667 -20.08 16.20 32.92
CA ALA A 667 -21.26 15.34 33.02
C ALA A 667 -22.58 16.02 32.61
N ALA A 668 -22.66 17.35 32.70
CA ALA A 668 -23.86 18.13 32.37
C ALA A 668 -24.16 18.26 30.86
N GLN A 669 -23.36 17.62 29.98
CA GLN A 669 -23.51 17.76 28.53
C GLN A 669 -24.55 16.84 27.89
N LEU A 670 -24.84 15.70 28.52
CA LEU A 670 -25.78 14.71 28.00
C LEU A 670 -26.99 14.62 28.91
N ALA A 671 -28.18 14.83 28.35
CA ALA A 671 -29.40 14.48 29.05
C ALA A 671 -29.44 12.95 29.24
N PRO A 672 -30.00 12.44 30.36
CA PRO A 672 -30.12 10.99 30.56
C PRO A 672 -30.85 10.26 29.41
N GLU A 673 -31.78 10.96 28.76
CA GLU A 673 -32.56 10.48 27.60
C GLU A 673 -31.68 10.27 26.35
N ASP A 674 -30.59 11.01 26.20
CA ASP A 674 -29.69 10.97 25.04
C ASP A 674 -28.55 9.95 25.23
N LEU A 675 -28.25 9.52 26.48
CA LEU A 675 -27.18 8.57 26.78
C LEU A 675 -27.24 7.28 25.93
N PRO A 676 -28.40 6.62 25.73
CA PRO A 676 -28.46 5.39 24.92
C PRO A 676 -28.16 5.62 23.43
N ARG A 677 -28.28 6.87 22.95
CA ARG A 677 -28.06 7.29 21.56
C ARG A 677 -26.69 7.90 21.35
N ALA A 678 -25.96 8.17 22.44
CA ALA A 678 -24.70 8.89 22.42
C ALA A 678 -23.49 7.98 22.18
N ARG A 679 -22.58 8.45 21.34
CA ARG A 679 -21.31 7.80 21.04
C ARG A 679 -20.19 8.82 21.06
N TRP A 680 -19.08 8.47 21.71
CA TRP A 680 -17.84 9.22 21.65
C TRP A 680 -16.98 8.68 20.52
N THR A 681 -16.48 9.56 19.67
CA THR A 681 -15.56 9.20 18.59
C THR A 681 -14.28 10.02 18.71
N LEU A 682 -13.13 9.35 18.63
CA LEU A 682 -11.83 9.99 18.48
C LEU A 682 -11.32 9.76 17.06
N THR A 683 -11.06 10.85 16.34
CA THR A 683 -10.43 10.84 15.02
C THR A 683 -9.05 11.47 15.12
N LEU A 684 -8.04 10.78 14.60
CA LEU A 684 -6.66 11.25 14.46
C LEU A 684 -6.35 11.39 12.96
N LEU A 685 -5.66 12.45 12.57
CA LEU A 685 -5.30 12.76 11.18
C LEU A 685 -3.86 13.26 11.11
N ALA A 686 -2.99 12.59 10.35
CA ALA A 686 -1.65 13.08 10.07
C ALA A 686 -1.72 14.33 9.17
N ASP A 687 -0.92 15.35 9.47
CA ASP A 687 -0.97 16.62 8.74
C ASP A 687 -0.35 16.52 7.33
N GLY A 688 0.66 15.66 7.17
CA GLY A 688 1.39 15.47 5.92
C GLY A 688 0.64 14.66 4.87
N ASP A 689 0.48 13.36 5.11
CA ASP A 689 -0.09 12.38 4.16
C ASP A 689 -1.61 12.19 4.29
N LEU A 690 -2.24 12.88 5.25
CA LEU A 690 -3.66 12.76 5.59
C LEU A 690 -4.09 11.35 6.01
N ALA A 691 -3.16 10.52 6.47
CA ALA A 691 -3.48 9.22 7.06
C ALA A 691 -4.32 9.42 8.33
N SER A 692 -5.46 8.72 8.42
CA SER A 692 -6.40 8.91 9.53
C SER A 692 -6.69 7.61 10.29
N ARG A 693 -6.95 7.72 11.59
CA ARG A 693 -7.46 6.64 12.44
C ARG A 693 -8.69 7.11 13.21
N ARG A 694 -9.69 6.23 13.34
CA ARG A 694 -10.94 6.52 14.05
C ARG A 694 -11.25 5.40 15.04
N ALA A 695 -11.65 5.78 16.25
CA ALA A 695 -12.10 4.87 17.29
C ALA A 695 -13.40 5.40 17.90
N SER A 696 -14.34 4.52 18.21
CA SER A 696 -15.65 4.91 18.78
C SER A 696 -16.02 4.08 20.00
N LEU A 697 -16.65 4.73 20.98
CA LEU A 697 -17.08 4.16 22.27
C LEU A 697 -18.53 4.56 22.53
N ALA A 698 -19.37 3.59 22.91
CA ALA A 698 -20.73 3.91 23.36
C ALA A 698 -20.69 4.73 24.66
N ALA A 699 -21.57 5.73 24.80
CA ALA A 699 -21.75 6.39 26.08
C ALA A 699 -22.41 5.40 27.06
N ALA A 700 -21.78 5.14 28.20
CA ALA A 700 -22.33 4.26 29.22
C ALA A 700 -23.19 5.08 30.20
N ALA A 701 -24.39 4.59 30.51
CA ALA A 701 -25.22 5.13 31.58
C ALA A 701 -24.71 4.58 32.93
N GLY A 702 -24.15 5.43 33.80
CA GLY A 702 -23.92 5.05 35.20
C GLY A 702 -22.74 5.64 35.93
N ASP A 703 -21.78 6.30 35.27
CA ASP A 703 -20.64 6.89 35.97
C ASP A 703 -20.72 8.42 35.95
N GLU A 704 -21.27 8.98 37.02
CA GLU A 704 -21.14 10.41 37.35
C GLU A 704 -19.64 10.75 37.47
N GLY A 705 -19.03 11.17 36.36
CA GLY A 705 -17.60 11.47 36.27
C GLY A 705 -16.79 10.58 35.31
N SER A 706 -17.42 9.81 34.42
CA SER A 706 -16.72 8.90 33.51
C SER A 706 -15.77 9.64 32.57
N SER A 707 -14.47 9.50 32.81
CA SER A 707 -13.46 9.83 31.82
C SER A 707 -13.63 8.92 30.59
N VAL A 708 -13.58 9.49 29.39
CA VAL A 708 -13.61 8.74 28.13
C VAL A 708 -12.18 8.32 27.79
N ARG A 709 -11.90 7.02 27.81
CA ARG A 709 -10.57 6.46 27.54
C ARG A 709 -10.53 5.75 26.19
N PHE A 710 -9.65 6.22 25.31
CA PHE A 710 -9.33 5.56 24.03
C PHE A 710 -8.02 4.80 24.15
N ALA A 711 -8.12 3.46 24.09
CA ALA A 711 -6.97 2.58 24.22
C ALA A 711 -5.98 2.73 23.06
N SER A 712 -4.68 2.73 23.35
CA SER A 712 -3.59 2.85 22.37
C SER A 712 -3.62 4.11 21.48
N ALA A 713 -4.34 5.16 21.88
CA ALA A 713 -4.45 6.40 21.14
C ALA A 713 -3.11 7.16 21.05
N GLU A 714 -2.28 7.14 22.11
CA GLU A 714 -0.95 7.78 22.08
C GLU A 714 -0.03 7.06 21.09
N ARG A 715 -0.07 5.73 21.05
CA ARG A 715 0.71 4.95 20.07
C ARG A 715 0.28 5.26 18.65
N ALA A 716 -1.03 5.37 18.42
CA ALA A 716 -1.59 5.77 17.14
C ALA A 716 -1.17 7.20 16.74
N ALA A 717 -1.25 8.15 17.67
CA ALA A 717 -0.84 9.53 17.45
C ALA A 717 0.65 9.65 17.11
N ARG A 718 1.53 8.93 17.82
CA ARG A 718 2.97 8.89 17.51
C ARG A 718 3.27 8.32 16.13
N SER A 719 2.51 7.31 15.70
CA SER A 719 2.66 6.76 14.34
C SER A 719 2.20 7.71 13.23
N LEU A 720 1.46 8.77 13.58
CA LEU A 720 0.90 9.77 12.68
C LEU A 720 1.52 11.16 12.89
N ALA A 721 2.52 11.31 13.77
CA ALA A 721 3.01 12.61 14.21
C ALA A 721 3.76 13.36 13.08
N PRO A 722 3.55 14.69 12.92
CA PRO A 722 2.59 15.53 13.64
C PRO A 722 1.14 15.23 13.24
N CYS A 723 0.24 15.16 14.23
CA CYS A 723 -1.17 14.80 13.97
C CYS A 723 -2.17 15.79 14.57
N LEU A 724 -3.27 15.98 13.86
CA LEU A 724 -4.49 16.62 14.34
C LEU A 724 -5.38 15.57 14.99
N TRP A 725 -6.15 15.98 16.00
CA TRP A 725 -7.13 15.13 16.65
C TRP A 725 -8.47 15.84 16.79
N ALA A 726 -9.56 15.08 16.74
CA ALA A 726 -10.91 15.52 17.09
C ALA A 726 -11.58 14.48 18.00
N LEU A 727 -12.09 14.96 19.13
CA LEU A 727 -13.08 14.25 19.94
C LEU A 727 -14.46 14.74 19.52
N GLU A 728 -15.33 13.80 19.19
CA GLU A 728 -16.69 14.04 18.70
C GLU A 728 -17.70 13.35 19.61
N LEU A 729 -18.78 14.07 19.92
CA LEU A 729 -19.99 13.50 20.52
C LEU A 729 -21.04 13.35 19.43
N GLU A 730 -21.44 12.12 19.16
CA GLU A 730 -22.44 11.77 18.15
C GLU A 730 -23.76 11.37 18.82
N LEU A 731 -24.88 11.84 18.28
CA LEU A 731 -26.24 11.40 18.60
C LEU A 731 -26.90 10.87 17.32
N ASP A 732 -27.39 9.62 17.33
CA ASP A 732 -27.96 8.94 16.16
C ASP A 732 -27.07 9.01 14.90
N GLY A 733 -25.75 9.01 15.08
CA GLY A 733 -24.77 9.10 13.99
C GLY A 733 -24.50 10.52 13.49
N HIS A 734 -25.06 11.56 14.10
CA HIS A 734 -24.78 12.96 13.79
C HIS A 734 -23.92 13.61 14.89
N THR A 735 -22.84 14.30 14.50
CA THR A 735 -21.97 15.01 15.43
C THR A 735 -22.64 16.27 15.98
N VAL A 736 -22.80 16.35 17.30
CA VAL A 736 -23.45 17.50 17.98
C VAL A 736 -22.47 18.41 18.69
N ALA A 737 -21.31 17.88 19.08
CA ALA A 737 -20.24 18.65 19.70
C ALA A 737 -18.88 18.10 19.26
N ARG A 738 -17.89 18.99 19.12
CA ARG A 738 -16.54 18.63 18.66
C ARG A 738 -15.49 19.47 19.37
N SER A 739 -14.48 18.80 19.93
CA SER A 739 -13.24 19.44 20.40
C SER A 739 -12.08 18.91 19.57
N PHE A 740 -11.11 19.75 19.23
CA PHE A 740 -9.98 19.36 18.40
C PHE A 740 -8.69 20.03 18.88
N GLY A 741 -7.56 19.51 18.43
CA GLY A 741 -6.24 20.08 18.68
C GLY A 741 -5.16 19.41 17.83
N SER A 742 -3.90 19.75 18.12
CA SER A 742 -2.73 19.13 17.50
C SER A 742 -1.88 18.41 18.54
N ARG A 743 -1.09 17.43 18.10
CA ARG A 743 -0.17 16.65 18.93
C ARG A 743 1.16 16.44 18.22
#